data_AF-A0A7C1JGI0-F1
#
_entry.id   AF-A0A7C1JGI0-F1
#
_cell.length_a   1.000
_cell.length_b   1.000
_cell.length_c   1.000
_cell.angle_alpha   90.00
_cell.angle_beta   90.00
_cell.angle_gamma   90.00
#
_symmetry.space_group_name_H-M   'P 1'
#
loop_
_entity.id
_entity.type
_entity.pdbx_description
1 polymer ?
#
loop_
_entity_poly.entity_id
_entity_poly.type
_entity_poly.pdbx_seq_one_letter_code
_entity_poly.pdbx_strand_id
1 'polypeptide(L)'
;MRRSAFWLLISCAAFIIVIVWGGAQVVYAASPQFTSFLPASPATYEAGSLIDIQVLATDADPGQTDTLVYSLGGTFPSGMVMLQPDSPGNPADIVWEPDLGDVGTYNFTVLVEDVDGNIDSEPYTLIITAPGTPTNTNTPTITNTPTETSTPTDTITPGGPTLTSSPTFTATASPTQTPIIIIVTATFTPTRSPTPSPTRTATFPALPTFTPIPTNTLIPTATFIPPLPTRTPLPRPANAGAFIPLGDGTVRFVVNRDGVNVRIIPAIGAQLAGIVNAGYTNVADAISGDGEWLRFEFEGGDAWIGFPTISVYEGDLNSLPVADPRTIPYGGFENPLAGLTSMTSESQARSAFRGVFVRSGPGLGYARLAATTLNAQFATFGRNRSGTWVQINYEGTLGWIATQYLEFVTPGGLSALRAGGIVAEALPYSENTYGSYTDILRLILSRIELAIPSLEGARARWTAVALGGTLQCGDYPVKPTDYNVPIPVLAAFFGELDPIQSDFNLAMGLLRQSIDLLEASCEGRLAPDAGTTQQALDLINQVDALFAELRRRLQELIPPILEFDPNQACLFSFNNREQVVNRLVINVVQSFTFNRDRFVNGFCFDGEVGRTYKLEVLAFRGNARPRVSVSTFDNPTNFIAVGSASSERTLVTLSNILAPSTGRYLVIVSDLEDRPVPLDSEIAILLTDITGVTSFASVPNLSIDAAGNLIVAPVPNSSGVPGAPGAISTPGVGTPATFFCPNVTYTCAQLQAIGGNCDMARACLAQGNTSLDQDTTPNNGIPCENILCTSDPNAQFDFNSGDR
;
A
#
# COMPACT_ATOMS: atom_id res chain seq x y z
N MET A 1 48.59 -72.10 -18.95
CA MET A 1 48.77 -71.69 -20.36
C MET A 1 47.39 -71.76 -21.02
N ARG A 2 46.86 -70.81 -21.81
CA ARG A 2 47.25 -69.45 -22.28
C ARG A 2 45.94 -68.60 -22.31
N ARG A 3 45.97 -67.28 -22.04
CA ARG A 3 45.69 -66.14 -22.98
C ARG A 3 44.49 -66.36 -23.93
N SER A 4 43.49 -65.48 -24.13
CA SER A 4 43.29 -64.02 -23.88
C SER A 4 41.76 -63.68 -23.92
N ALA A 5 41.23 -62.46 -23.75
CA ALA A 5 41.52 -61.27 -22.91
C ALA A 5 40.53 -60.11 -23.30
N PHE A 6 40.25 -59.15 -22.40
CA PHE A 6 39.44 -57.92 -22.60
C PHE A 6 37.91 -58.14 -22.83
N TRP A 7 36.98 -57.25 -22.46
CA TRP A 7 37.05 -55.92 -21.79
C TRP A 7 35.83 -55.64 -20.88
N LEU A 8 35.91 -54.55 -20.08
CA LEU A 8 34.86 -53.73 -19.42
C LEU A 8 33.44 -54.32 -19.18
N LEU A 9 32.83 -54.23 -17.99
CA LEU A 9 32.66 -53.05 -17.12
C LEU A 9 32.54 -53.41 -15.63
N ILE A 10 32.79 -52.44 -14.74
CA ILE A 10 32.62 -52.58 -13.28
C ILE A 10 31.38 -51.81 -12.83
N SER A 11 30.56 -52.44 -12.00
CA SER A 11 29.61 -51.79 -11.09
C SER A 11 29.47 -52.70 -9.87
N CYS A 12 29.98 -52.25 -8.71
CA CYS A 12 30.06 -53.08 -7.53
C CYS A 12 28.70 -53.21 -6.83
N ALA A 13 28.23 -54.44 -6.64
CA ALA A 13 27.18 -54.73 -5.68
C ALA A 13 27.77 -54.90 -4.27
N ALA A 14 27.29 -54.13 -3.31
CA ALA A 14 27.61 -54.32 -1.88
C ALA A 14 26.56 -55.25 -1.24
N PHE A 15 26.85 -56.55 -1.21
CA PHE A 15 26.01 -57.53 -0.50
C PHE A 15 26.25 -57.43 1.00
N ILE A 16 25.21 -57.19 1.80
CA ILE A 16 25.31 -57.15 3.27
C ILE A 16 25.54 -58.57 3.81
N ILE A 17 26.68 -58.77 4.48
CA ILE A 17 26.96 -59.96 5.29
C ILE A 17 26.81 -59.56 6.76
N VAL A 18 25.87 -60.19 7.46
CA VAL A 18 25.65 -59.98 8.90
C VAL A 18 26.64 -60.82 9.69
N ILE A 19 27.60 -60.17 10.36
CA ILE A 19 28.37 -60.74 11.48
C ILE A 19 28.23 -59.78 12.65
N VAL A 20 27.70 -60.28 13.77
CA VAL A 20 27.55 -59.54 15.02
C VAL A 20 28.63 -59.98 16.00
N TRP A 21 29.49 -59.07 16.45
CA TRP A 21 30.14 -59.11 17.78
C TRP A 21 30.92 -57.81 18.04
N GLY A 22 30.89 -57.31 19.29
CA GLY A 22 31.77 -56.23 19.77
C GLY A 22 31.46 -54.83 19.23
N GLY A 23 30.72 -54.02 20.00
CA GLY A 23 30.40 -52.64 19.62
C GLY A 23 31.58 -51.68 19.72
N ALA A 24 32.28 -51.47 18.61
CA ALA A 24 32.98 -50.22 18.32
C ALA A 24 32.35 -49.62 17.07
N GLN A 25 31.69 -48.47 17.21
CA GLN A 25 31.21 -47.69 16.06
C GLN A 25 32.43 -47.11 15.35
N VAL A 26 32.75 -47.64 14.17
CA VAL A 26 33.58 -46.91 13.21
C VAL A 26 32.67 -45.87 12.60
N VAL A 27 32.69 -44.67 13.17
CA VAL A 27 32.16 -43.48 12.50
C VAL A 27 33.03 -43.28 11.26
N TYR A 28 32.39 -43.24 10.09
CA TYR A 28 33.03 -42.77 8.87
C TYR A 28 32.77 -41.27 8.85
N ALA A 29 33.83 -40.47 8.90
CA ALA A 29 33.71 -39.02 8.77
C ALA A 29 32.97 -38.67 7.47
N ALA A 30 31.97 -37.81 7.58
CA ALA A 30 31.15 -37.37 6.47
C ALA A 30 31.67 -36.02 5.94
N SER A 31 31.80 -35.89 4.61
CA SER A 31 32.18 -34.61 4.00
C SER A 31 31.27 -33.46 4.48
N PRO A 32 31.81 -32.25 4.65
CA PRO A 32 31.02 -31.04 4.88
C PRO A 32 29.99 -30.85 3.75
N GLN A 33 28.97 -30.03 3.99
CA GLN A 33 27.90 -29.77 3.01
C GLN A 33 27.59 -28.28 2.91
N PHE A 34 27.57 -27.72 1.70
CA PHE A 34 27.12 -26.35 1.49
C PHE A 34 25.64 -26.16 1.88
N THR A 35 25.36 -25.13 2.67
CA THR A 35 24.00 -24.79 3.12
C THR A 35 23.42 -23.57 2.43
N SER A 36 24.26 -22.59 2.04
CA SER A 36 23.79 -21.39 1.34
C SER A 36 24.90 -20.61 0.64
N PHE A 37 24.55 -20.03 -0.51
CA PHE A 37 25.30 -18.98 -1.19
C PHE A 37 24.43 -17.71 -1.25
N LEU A 38 24.98 -16.57 -0.83
CA LEU A 38 24.28 -15.28 -0.80
C LEU A 38 25.13 -14.19 -1.47
N PRO A 39 24.74 -13.65 -2.63
CA PRO A 39 23.58 -14.05 -3.45
C PRO A 39 23.74 -15.44 -4.09
N ALA A 40 22.61 -16.03 -4.47
CA ALA A 40 22.56 -17.32 -5.17
C ALA A 40 23.09 -17.22 -6.61
N SER A 41 23.66 -18.30 -7.11
CA SER A 41 24.17 -18.43 -8.49
C SER A 41 23.01 -18.52 -9.51
N PRO A 42 23.05 -17.84 -10.66
CA PRO A 42 24.07 -16.88 -11.09
C PRO A 42 23.82 -15.47 -10.54
N ALA A 43 24.85 -14.84 -9.98
CA ALA A 43 24.78 -13.44 -9.53
C ALA A 43 25.25 -12.45 -10.62
N THR A 44 24.72 -11.21 -10.58
CA THR A 44 25.06 -10.15 -11.55
C THR A 44 25.37 -8.84 -10.85
N TYR A 45 26.47 -8.19 -11.23
CA TYR A 45 26.96 -6.92 -10.66
C TYR A 45 27.49 -5.99 -11.78
N GLU A 46 27.53 -4.67 -11.55
CA GLU A 46 28.18 -3.73 -12.47
C GLU A 46 29.68 -3.56 -12.13
N ALA A 47 30.53 -3.43 -13.16
CA ALA A 47 31.95 -3.13 -13.00
C ALA A 47 32.17 -1.82 -12.23
N GLY A 48 33.06 -1.82 -11.24
CA GLY A 48 33.25 -0.76 -10.25
C GLY A 48 32.40 -0.91 -8.98
N SER A 49 31.63 -1.99 -8.82
CA SER A 49 30.94 -2.33 -7.57
C SER A 49 31.81 -3.27 -6.73
N LEU A 50 31.88 -3.07 -5.41
CA LEU A 50 32.42 -4.09 -4.51
C LEU A 50 31.49 -5.30 -4.49
N ILE A 51 32.03 -6.46 -4.84
CA ILE A 51 31.38 -7.76 -4.79
C ILE A 51 31.75 -8.43 -3.48
N ASP A 52 30.71 -8.89 -2.79
CA ASP A 52 30.79 -9.72 -1.59
C ASP A 52 29.75 -10.85 -1.78
N ILE A 53 30.20 -12.09 -1.64
CA ILE A 53 29.39 -13.31 -1.80
C ILE A 53 29.67 -14.21 -0.60
N GLN A 54 28.68 -14.34 0.28
CA GLN A 54 28.78 -15.16 1.49
C GLN A 54 28.50 -16.62 1.16
N VAL A 55 29.37 -17.51 1.64
CA VAL A 55 29.34 -18.96 1.45
C VAL A 55 29.28 -19.61 2.82
N LEU A 56 28.22 -20.38 3.09
CA LEU A 56 28.11 -21.17 4.31
C LEU A 56 28.01 -22.66 3.99
N ALA A 57 28.77 -23.44 4.73
CA ALA A 57 28.68 -24.90 4.80
C ALA A 57 28.62 -25.36 6.27
N THR A 58 28.10 -26.56 6.49
CA THR A 58 28.07 -27.22 7.79
C THR A 58 28.88 -28.52 7.76
N ASP A 59 29.61 -28.75 8.83
CA ASP A 59 30.13 -30.06 9.22
C ASP A 59 28.96 -31.06 9.33
N ALA A 60 29.16 -32.27 8.79
CA ALA A 60 28.15 -33.32 8.75
C ALA A 60 28.33 -34.37 9.88
N ASP A 61 29.42 -34.31 10.64
CA ASP A 61 29.74 -35.33 11.65
C ASP A 61 28.97 -35.12 12.97
N PRO A 62 28.17 -36.10 13.44
CA PRO A 62 27.25 -35.88 14.57
C PRO A 62 27.94 -35.59 15.92
N GLY A 63 28.05 -34.31 16.25
CA GLY A 63 28.55 -33.83 17.54
C GLY A 63 29.99 -33.31 17.54
N GLN A 64 30.60 -33.18 16.36
CA GLN A 64 31.77 -32.30 16.16
C GLN A 64 31.28 -30.94 15.65
N THR A 65 32.18 -29.95 15.63
CA THR A 65 31.95 -28.62 15.06
C THR A 65 33.28 -28.14 14.49
N ASP A 66 33.76 -28.84 13.47
CA ASP A 66 35.13 -28.69 13.02
C ASP A 66 35.34 -27.40 12.21
N THR A 67 36.62 -26.97 12.15
CA THR A 67 36.97 -25.69 11.52
C THR A 67 37.10 -25.88 10.02
N LEU A 68 35.99 -25.66 9.31
CA LEU A 68 35.92 -25.73 7.86
C LEU A 68 36.80 -24.67 7.19
N VAL A 69 37.58 -25.10 6.19
CA VAL A 69 38.47 -24.25 5.39
C VAL A 69 37.92 -24.13 3.98
N TYR A 70 37.71 -22.90 3.52
CA TYR A 70 37.09 -22.61 2.23
C TYR A 70 38.12 -22.18 1.19
N SER A 71 37.96 -22.57 -0.08
CA SER A 71 38.87 -22.15 -1.16
C SER A 71 38.20 -22.06 -2.53
N LEU A 72 38.86 -21.34 -3.45
CA LEU A 72 38.43 -21.19 -4.85
C LEU A 72 39.22 -22.13 -5.76
N GLY A 73 38.50 -22.93 -6.55
CA GLY A 73 39.02 -23.84 -7.55
C GLY A 73 38.67 -23.45 -8.98
N GLY A 74 39.50 -23.90 -9.92
CA GLY A 74 39.40 -23.54 -11.34
C GLY A 74 40.14 -22.24 -11.65
N THR A 75 39.58 -21.44 -12.57
CA THR A 75 40.17 -20.16 -13.01
C THR A 75 39.28 -19.00 -12.57
N PHE A 76 39.73 -18.22 -11.61
CA PHE A 76 39.05 -17.04 -11.08
C PHE A 76 39.81 -15.73 -11.43
N PRO A 77 39.19 -14.54 -11.33
CA PRO A 77 39.79 -13.27 -11.69
C PRO A 77 41.00 -12.87 -10.82
N SER A 78 41.87 -12.02 -11.37
CA SER A 78 42.97 -11.43 -10.61
C SER A 78 42.43 -10.41 -9.61
N GLY A 79 42.63 -10.65 -8.31
CA GLY A 79 42.14 -9.79 -7.23
C GLY A 79 40.85 -10.26 -6.56
N MET A 80 40.21 -11.31 -7.07
CA MET A 80 39.20 -12.04 -6.29
C MET A 80 39.90 -12.81 -5.16
N VAL A 81 39.41 -12.66 -3.93
CA VAL A 81 39.94 -13.32 -2.73
C VAL A 81 38.83 -14.02 -1.96
N MET A 82 39.17 -15.05 -1.20
CA MET A 82 38.24 -15.73 -0.29
C MET A 82 38.72 -15.58 1.15
N LEU A 83 37.91 -14.91 1.97
CA LEU A 83 38.16 -14.65 3.38
C LEU A 83 37.57 -15.80 4.21
N GLN A 84 38.34 -16.30 5.17
CA GLN A 84 37.90 -17.38 6.05
C GLN A 84 36.99 -16.84 7.16
N PRO A 85 36.03 -17.63 7.67
CA PRO A 85 35.14 -17.20 8.75
C PRO A 85 35.90 -16.95 10.06
N ASP A 86 35.59 -15.85 10.75
CA ASP A 86 36.16 -15.50 12.07
C ASP A 86 35.81 -16.52 13.19
N SER A 87 34.86 -17.43 12.97
CA SER A 87 34.44 -18.47 13.93
C SER A 87 33.70 -19.61 13.21
N PRO A 88 33.75 -20.86 13.73
CA PRO A 88 32.97 -21.98 13.17
C PRO A 88 31.48 -21.67 13.12
N GLY A 89 30.84 -21.94 11.98
CA GLY A 89 29.42 -21.64 11.74
C GLY A 89 29.11 -20.24 11.20
N ASN A 90 30.11 -19.35 11.07
CA ASN A 90 30.00 -18.14 10.24
C ASN A 90 30.25 -18.48 8.75
N PRO A 91 29.73 -17.68 7.80
CA PRO A 91 30.08 -17.82 6.39
C PRO A 91 31.51 -17.37 6.10
N ALA A 92 32.08 -17.91 5.02
CA ALA A 92 33.27 -17.39 4.34
C ALA A 92 32.84 -16.41 3.24
N ASP A 93 33.60 -15.33 3.04
CA ASP A 93 33.22 -14.25 2.12
C ASP A 93 34.14 -14.23 0.88
N ILE A 94 33.57 -14.24 -0.32
CA ILE A 94 34.30 -14.07 -1.58
C ILE A 94 34.22 -12.60 -2.00
N VAL A 95 35.35 -11.90 -1.88
CA VAL A 95 35.43 -10.44 -2.08
C VAL A 95 36.20 -10.11 -3.35
N TRP A 96 35.68 -9.20 -4.17
CA TRP A 96 36.31 -8.73 -5.41
C TRP A 96 35.80 -7.34 -5.83
N GLU A 97 36.64 -6.54 -6.48
CA GLU A 97 36.25 -5.25 -7.08
C GLU A 97 36.64 -5.27 -8.58
N PRO A 98 35.73 -5.70 -9.49
CA PRO A 98 36.01 -5.81 -10.92
C PRO A 98 36.12 -4.44 -11.62
N ASP A 99 37.04 -4.30 -12.58
CA ASP A 99 37.14 -3.11 -13.42
C ASP A 99 36.40 -3.24 -14.78
N LEU A 100 36.45 -2.20 -15.62
CA LEU A 100 35.77 -2.19 -16.92
C LEU A 100 36.33 -3.19 -17.95
N GLY A 101 37.52 -3.74 -17.72
CA GLY A 101 38.12 -4.86 -18.45
C GLY A 101 37.62 -6.22 -17.97
N ASP A 102 37.09 -6.31 -16.74
CA ASP A 102 36.51 -7.53 -16.14
C ASP A 102 35.02 -7.75 -16.50
N VAL A 103 34.52 -7.10 -17.55
CA VAL A 103 33.14 -7.28 -18.03
C VAL A 103 33.01 -8.62 -18.76
N GLY A 104 32.29 -9.58 -18.16
CA GLY A 104 32.15 -10.93 -18.68
C GLY A 104 31.37 -11.88 -17.77
N THR A 105 31.42 -13.18 -18.08
CA THR A 105 30.84 -14.24 -17.25
C THR A 105 31.94 -15.17 -16.76
N TYR A 106 32.03 -15.34 -15.46
CA TYR A 106 33.02 -16.14 -14.77
C TYR A 106 32.34 -17.36 -14.13
N ASN A 107 32.93 -18.53 -14.34
CA ASN A 107 32.49 -19.78 -13.72
C ASN A 107 33.68 -20.35 -12.93
N PHE A 108 33.50 -20.52 -11.63
CA PHE A 108 34.50 -21.08 -10.73
C PHE A 108 33.84 -22.12 -9.81
N THR A 109 34.65 -22.86 -9.07
CA THR A 109 34.16 -23.81 -8.07
C THR A 109 34.56 -23.30 -6.69
N VAL A 110 33.64 -23.35 -5.74
CA VAL A 110 33.96 -23.12 -4.33
C VAL A 110 34.09 -24.48 -3.67
N LEU A 111 35.16 -24.67 -2.91
CA LEU A 111 35.45 -25.91 -2.20
C LEU A 111 35.47 -25.62 -0.70
N VAL A 112 35.03 -26.59 0.09
CA VAL A 112 35.13 -26.57 1.55
C VAL A 112 35.72 -27.90 2.03
N GLU A 113 36.77 -27.80 2.86
CA GLU A 113 37.55 -28.91 3.40
C GLU A 113 37.40 -28.95 4.94
N ASP A 114 37.22 -30.14 5.50
CA ASP A 114 37.20 -30.36 6.96
C ASP A 114 38.60 -30.65 7.53
N VAL A 115 38.70 -30.92 8.83
CA VAL A 115 39.99 -31.17 9.51
C VAL A 115 40.56 -32.58 9.27
N ASP A 116 39.75 -33.52 8.76
CA ASP A 116 40.14 -34.88 8.40
C ASP A 116 40.52 -34.99 6.90
N GLY A 117 40.27 -33.94 6.11
CA GLY A 117 40.62 -33.82 4.70
C GLY A 117 39.53 -34.30 3.73
N ASN A 118 38.27 -34.38 4.16
CA ASN A 118 37.15 -34.56 3.22
C ASN A 118 36.74 -33.22 2.64
N ILE A 119 36.33 -33.23 1.37
CA ILE A 119 36.04 -32.02 0.59
C ILE A 119 34.66 -32.13 -0.06
N ASP A 120 33.90 -31.03 -0.04
CA ASP A 120 32.72 -30.80 -0.88
C ASP A 120 32.97 -29.61 -1.83
N SER A 121 32.24 -29.54 -2.96
CA SER A 121 32.50 -28.56 -4.01
C SER A 121 31.26 -28.16 -4.83
N GLU A 122 30.89 -26.87 -4.78
CA GLU A 122 29.74 -26.30 -5.50
C GLU A 122 30.20 -25.37 -6.64
N PRO A 123 29.60 -25.44 -7.85
CA PRO A 123 29.90 -24.52 -8.95
C PRO A 123 29.16 -23.18 -8.82
N TYR A 124 29.87 -22.07 -9.00
CA TYR A 124 29.30 -20.72 -8.94
C TYR A 124 29.50 -19.94 -10.25
N THR A 125 28.50 -19.17 -10.65
CA THR A 125 28.49 -18.32 -11.85
C THR A 125 28.31 -16.86 -11.46
N LEU A 126 29.21 -16.01 -11.93
CA LEU A 126 29.22 -14.56 -11.70
C LEU A 126 29.20 -13.81 -13.04
N ILE A 127 28.34 -12.80 -13.17
CA ILE A 127 28.19 -11.99 -14.38
C ILE A 127 28.51 -10.53 -14.04
N ILE A 128 29.50 -9.97 -14.74
CA ILE A 128 29.88 -8.55 -14.63
C ILE A 128 29.38 -7.81 -15.86
N THR A 129 28.55 -6.79 -15.66
CA THR A 129 28.04 -5.91 -16.72
C THR A 129 28.76 -4.55 -16.71
N ALA A 130 28.94 -3.96 -17.89
CA ALA A 130 29.42 -2.58 -17.99
C ALA A 130 28.32 -1.61 -17.49
N PRO A 131 28.65 -0.59 -16.68
CA PRO A 131 27.67 0.35 -16.14
C PRO A 131 26.92 1.11 -17.24
N GLY A 132 25.61 1.24 -17.06
CA GLY A 132 24.70 1.78 -18.07
C GLY A 132 25.01 3.24 -18.45
N THR A 133 25.60 3.48 -19.62
CA THR A 133 25.85 4.84 -20.12
C THR A 133 24.52 5.55 -20.42
N PRO A 134 24.18 6.69 -19.77
CA PRO A 134 22.91 7.38 -19.94
C PRO A 134 22.77 7.95 -21.35
N THR A 135 22.10 7.19 -22.22
CA THR A 135 22.05 7.45 -23.66
C THR A 135 20.98 8.49 -23.97
N ASN A 136 21.40 9.76 -24.07
CA ASN A 136 20.56 10.90 -24.45
C ASN A 136 20.10 10.84 -25.93
N THR A 137 19.22 9.90 -26.28
CA THR A 137 18.63 9.79 -27.62
C THR A 137 17.41 10.71 -27.75
N ASN A 138 17.66 12.02 -27.80
CA ASN A 138 16.69 13.00 -28.29
C ASN A 138 16.58 12.87 -29.82
N THR A 139 15.81 11.87 -30.28
CA THR A 139 15.36 11.77 -31.69
C THR A 139 13.89 12.19 -31.77
N PRO A 140 13.58 13.47 -32.08
CA PRO A 140 12.20 13.93 -32.14
C PRO A 140 11.48 13.35 -33.37
N THR A 141 10.55 12.43 -33.13
CA THR A 141 9.60 11.98 -34.15
C THR A 141 8.64 13.13 -34.48
N ILE A 142 8.74 13.67 -35.70
CA ILE A 142 7.95 14.84 -36.13
C ILE A 142 6.50 14.41 -36.42
N THR A 143 5.66 14.43 -35.39
CA THR A 143 4.20 14.37 -35.54
C THR A 143 3.67 15.80 -35.76
N ASN A 144 3.37 16.14 -37.01
CA ASN A 144 2.85 17.46 -37.39
C ASN A 144 1.39 17.65 -36.94
N THR A 145 1.19 18.05 -35.68
CA THR A 145 -0.09 18.58 -35.18
C THR A 145 0.03 20.11 -35.10
N PRO A 146 -0.61 20.88 -36.01
CA PRO A 146 -0.51 22.34 -36.00
C PRO A 146 -1.39 22.96 -34.90
N THR A 147 -0.75 23.46 -33.85
CA THR A 147 -1.37 24.31 -32.83
C THR A 147 -0.80 25.72 -32.98
N GLU A 148 -1.56 26.64 -33.58
CA GLU A 148 -1.11 28.03 -33.73
C GLU A 148 -1.21 28.81 -32.41
N THR A 149 -0.06 29.05 -31.80
CA THR A 149 0.08 30.06 -30.74
C THR A 149 0.21 31.45 -31.38
N SER A 150 -0.60 32.41 -30.96
CA SER A 150 -0.44 33.82 -31.32
C SER A 150 -0.44 34.72 -30.09
N THR A 151 0.74 35.21 -29.72
CA THR A 151 0.92 36.19 -28.64
C THR A 151 1.07 37.59 -29.24
N PRO A 152 0.17 38.55 -28.93
CA PRO A 152 0.36 39.95 -29.28
C PRO A 152 0.94 40.72 -28.09
N THR A 153 2.23 41.04 -28.15
CA THR A 153 2.81 42.14 -27.36
C THR A 153 2.73 43.42 -28.18
N ASP A 154 2.16 44.50 -27.63
CA ASP A 154 2.58 45.84 -28.06
C ASP A 154 2.35 46.94 -27.00
N THR A 155 3.01 48.07 -27.19
CA THR A 155 3.30 49.11 -26.18
C THR A 155 2.29 50.26 -26.21
N ILE A 156 1.97 50.84 -25.04
CA ILE A 156 1.20 52.10 -24.94
C ILE A 156 1.84 53.08 -23.95
N THR A 157 2.04 54.33 -24.39
CA THR A 157 2.27 55.53 -23.56
C THR A 157 1.10 56.54 -23.79
N PRO A 158 0.88 57.52 -22.89
CA PRO A 158 -0.39 57.52 -22.16
C PRO A 158 -1.44 58.55 -22.61
N GLY A 159 -2.72 58.15 -22.50
CA GLY A 159 -3.89 59.04 -22.59
C GLY A 159 -5.21 58.26 -22.58
N GLY A 160 -6.13 58.58 -21.66
CA GLY A 160 -7.48 58.00 -21.61
C GLY A 160 -8.56 58.95 -22.17
N PRO A 161 -9.87 58.66 -22.02
CA PRO A 161 -10.45 57.50 -21.32
C PRO A 161 -11.61 56.75 -22.06
N THR A 162 -12.04 55.63 -21.47
CA THR A 162 -13.38 54.98 -21.59
C THR A 162 -13.85 54.34 -22.93
N LEU A 163 -13.81 52.99 -22.90
CA LEU A 163 -14.88 52.02 -23.26
C LEU A 163 -15.23 51.64 -24.73
N THR A 164 -15.21 50.32 -24.93
CA THR A 164 -16.08 49.46 -25.78
C THR A 164 -16.02 49.54 -27.31
N SER A 165 -15.71 48.40 -27.92
CA SER A 165 -16.09 48.03 -29.30
C SER A 165 -16.28 46.50 -29.41
N SER A 166 -16.95 46.05 -30.47
CA SER A 166 -17.10 44.63 -30.86
C SER A 166 -16.78 44.52 -32.36
N PRO A 167 -16.08 43.47 -32.82
CA PRO A 167 -15.45 43.47 -34.14
C PRO A 167 -16.36 43.02 -35.30
N THR A 168 -16.04 43.47 -36.51
CA THR A 168 -16.50 42.85 -37.77
C THR A 168 -15.42 43.09 -38.84
N PHE A 169 -15.00 42.02 -39.53
CA PHE A 169 -14.05 42.07 -40.66
C PHE A 169 -14.75 41.75 -41.98
N THR A 170 -14.29 42.37 -43.08
CA THR A 170 -14.49 41.97 -44.50
C THR A 170 -13.56 42.85 -45.37
N ALA A 171 -12.91 42.46 -46.47
CA ALA A 171 -12.34 41.20 -47.00
C ALA A 171 -11.63 41.55 -48.35
N THR A 172 -11.39 40.56 -49.24
CA THR A 172 -10.95 40.67 -50.67
C THR A 172 -9.41 40.69 -50.85
N ALA A 173 -8.79 39.98 -51.82
CA ALA A 173 -9.28 39.41 -53.08
C ALA A 173 -8.95 37.90 -53.29
N SER A 174 -9.48 37.34 -54.40
CA SER A 174 -9.40 35.92 -54.82
C SER A 174 -8.68 35.78 -56.18
N PRO A 175 -8.45 34.55 -56.69
CA PRO A 175 -9.34 34.12 -57.78
C PRO A 175 -9.73 32.62 -57.82
N THR A 176 -11.06 32.36 -57.94
CA THR A 176 -11.71 31.57 -59.03
C THR A 176 -11.49 30.03 -59.06
N GLN A 177 -12.49 29.14 -59.20
CA GLN A 177 -13.80 29.22 -59.90
C GLN A 177 -14.95 28.42 -59.21
N THR A 178 -16.20 28.68 -59.62
CA THR A 178 -17.51 28.27 -59.03
C THR A 178 -18.26 27.20 -59.88
N PRO A 179 -19.54 26.75 -59.65
CA PRO A 179 -20.76 27.35 -58.98
C PRO A 179 -21.33 26.44 -57.84
N ILE A 180 -22.57 26.48 -57.30
CA ILE A 180 -23.92 27.05 -57.63
C ILE A 180 -24.61 27.55 -56.31
N ILE A 181 -25.13 28.79 -56.18
CA ILE A 181 -26.57 29.28 -56.23
C ILE A 181 -27.61 28.33 -55.53
N ILE A 182 -28.62 28.71 -54.69
CA ILE A 182 -29.54 29.89 -54.67
C ILE A 182 -30.04 30.31 -53.25
N ILE A 183 -29.71 31.55 -52.84
CA ILE A 183 -30.51 32.71 -52.35
C ILE A 183 -31.90 32.52 -51.66
N VAL A 184 -32.10 33.17 -50.48
CA VAL A 184 -33.26 34.04 -50.08
C VAL A 184 -32.74 35.19 -49.16
N THR A 185 -33.50 36.31 -49.00
CA THR A 185 -33.01 37.64 -48.55
C THR A 185 -33.61 38.16 -47.21
N ALA A 186 -33.00 39.20 -46.62
CA ALA A 186 -33.31 39.80 -45.31
C ALA A 186 -34.33 40.96 -45.30
N THR A 187 -34.65 41.53 -44.12
CA THR A 187 -35.05 42.95 -43.87
C THR A 187 -34.97 43.33 -42.38
N PHE A 188 -34.61 44.59 -42.06
CA PHE A 188 -34.61 45.22 -40.71
C PHE A 188 -35.47 46.50 -40.69
N THR A 189 -36.02 46.93 -39.53
CA THR A 189 -36.06 48.35 -39.06
C THR A 189 -36.58 48.50 -37.60
N PRO A 190 -36.27 49.60 -36.86
CA PRO A 190 -36.58 49.79 -35.42
C PRO A 190 -37.58 50.96 -35.14
N THR A 191 -37.86 51.33 -33.86
CA THR A 191 -38.08 52.75 -33.38
C THR A 191 -38.39 52.95 -31.86
N ARG A 192 -37.56 53.77 -31.18
CA ARG A 192 -37.76 54.76 -30.04
C ARG A 192 -38.56 54.47 -28.72
N SER A 193 -37.87 54.68 -27.58
CA SER A 193 -38.04 55.70 -26.48
C SER A 193 -39.37 56.50 -26.32
N PRO A 194 -39.81 57.00 -25.12
CA PRO A 194 -39.00 57.40 -23.94
C PRO A 194 -39.57 57.21 -22.50
N THR A 195 -38.82 57.68 -21.49
CA THR A 195 -39.09 57.75 -20.01
C THR A 195 -40.12 58.83 -19.59
N PRO A 196 -40.75 58.78 -18.39
CA PRO A 196 -40.13 59.28 -17.13
C PRO A 196 -40.51 58.53 -15.82
N SER A 197 -39.98 59.01 -14.67
CA SER A 197 -40.20 58.49 -13.28
C SER A 197 -41.15 59.41 -12.48
N PRO A 198 -41.91 58.92 -11.46
CA PRO A 198 -41.48 59.15 -10.06
C PRO A 198 -41.92 58.13 -8.96
N THR A 199 -41.02 57.94 -7.97
CA THR A 199 -41.25 57.92 -6.50
C THR A 199 -42.36 57.06 -5.82
N ARG A 200 -41.89 56.05 -5.05
CA ARG A 200 -42.49 55.40 -3.84
C ARG A 200 -43.91 54.78 -3.91
N THR A 201 -43.99 53.48 -3.58
CA THR A 201 -44.50 52.97 -2.27
C THR A 201 -44.11 51.50 -2.12
N ALA A 202 -43.83 51.02 -0.89
CA ALA A 202 -43.45 49.64 -0.64
C ALA A 202 -44.67 48.78 -0.27
N THR A 203 -44.93 47.74 -1.07
CA THR A 203 -45.91 46.68 -0.79
C THR A 203 -45.30 45.36 -1.27
N PHE A 204 -45.15 44.36 -0.39
CA PHE A 204 -44.62 43.05 -0.77
C PHE A 204 -45.69 42.21 -1.50
N PRO A 205 -45.45 41.76 -2.74
CA PRO A 205 -46.26 40.72 -3.38
C PRO A 205 -45.90 39.34 -2.83
N ALA A 206 -46.80 38.36 -2.98
CA ALA A 206 -46.57 36.99 -2.55
C ALA A 206 -45.52 36.26 -3.42
N LEU A 207 -44.88 35.25 -2.83
CA LEU A 207 -43.92 34.36 -3.49
C LEU A 207 -44.58 33.63 -4.69
N PRO A 208 -44.00 33.67 -5.91
CA PRO A 208 -44.57 32.96 -7.05
C PRO A 208 -44.37 31.45 -6.92
N THR A 209 -45.43 30.69 -7.20
CA THR A 209 -45.39 29.22 -7.27
C THR A 209 -44.48 28.79 -8.43
N PHE A 210 -43.45 27.99 -8.14
CA PHE A 210 -42.60 27.43 -9.19
C PHE A 210 -43.31 26.32 -9.95
N THR A 211 -43.48 26.53 -11.26
CA THR A 211 -43.80 25.45 -12.22
C THR A 211 -42.65 24.45 -12.25
N PRO A 212 -42.89 23.12 -12.21
CA PRO A 212 -41.81 22.14 -12.28
C PRO A 212 -41.10 22.20 -13.63
N ILE A 213 -39.81 22.54 -13.60
CA ILE A 213 -38.91 22.40 -14.75
C ILE A 213 -38.59 20.90 -14.90
N PRO A 214 -38.64 20.31 -16.10
CA PRO A 214 -38.29 18.91 -16.28
C PRO A 214 -36.80 18.68 -15.99
N THR A 215 -36.51 17.93 -14.93
CA THR A 215 -35.15 17.53 -14.56
C THR A 215 -34.60 16.53 -15.57
N ASN A 216 -33.96 17.02 -16.63
CA ASN A 216 -33.03 16.22 -17.42
C ASN A 216 -31.78 15.96 -16.56
N THR A 217 -31.87 14.95 -15.68
CA THR A 217 -30.74 14.39 -14.96
C THR A 217 -29.77 13.80 -15.98
N LEU A 218 -28.77 14.58 -16.38
CA LEU A 218 -27.61 14.06 -17.07
C LEU A 218 -26.87 13.14 -16.11
N ILE A 219 -27.16 11.84 -16.20
CA ILE A 219 -26.35 10.79 -15.58
C ILE A 219 -24.94 10.98 -16.14
N PRO A 220 -23.91 11.22 -15.30
CA PRO A 220 -22.56 11.34 -15.80
C PRO A 220 -22.13 10.00 -16.39
N THR A 221 -22.00 9.93 -17.72
CA THR A 221 -21.36 8.81 -18.38
C THR A 221 -19.97 8.65 -17.78
N ALA A 222 -19.67 7.47 -17.23
CA ALA A 222 -18.36 7.19 -16.66
C ALA A 222 -17.29 7.36 -17.74
N THR A 223 -16.54 8.45 -17.68
CA THR A 223 -15.33 8.63 -18.50
C THR A 223 -14.39 7.49 -18.16
N PHE A 224 -13.97 6.72 -19.18
CA PHE A 224 -13.10 5.57 -18.99
C PHE A 224 -11.82 6.00 -18.27
N ILE A 225 -11.68 5.59 -17.02
CA ILE A 225 -10.36 5.45 -16.39
C ILE A 225 -9.64 4.37 -17.21
N PRO A 226 -8.41 4.61 -17.71
CA PRO A 226 -7.67 3.58 -18.42
C PRO A 226 -7.45 2.37 -17.48
N PRO A 227 -7.41 1.14 -18.02
CA PRO A 227 -7.16 -0.04 -17.20
C PRO A 227 -5.82 0.13 -16.46
N LEU A 228 -5.86 -0.02 -15.13
CA LEU A 228 -4.69 0.16 -14.27
C LEU A 228 -3.53 -0.70 -14.79
N PRO A 229 -2.30 -0.17 -14.92
CA PRO A 229 -1.17 -0.95 -15.40
C PRO A 229 -0.98 -2.20 -14.53
N THR A 230 -0.82 -3.36 -15.18
CA THR A 230 -0.72 -4.66 -14.51
C THR A 230 0.34 -4.61 -13.42
N ARG A 231 -0.04 -5.02 -12.20
CA ARG A 231 0.85 -4.97 -11.01
C ARG A 231 2.11 -5.81 -11.23
N THR A 232 3.20 -5.16 -11.65
CA THR A 232 4.55 -5.58 -11.23
C THR A 232 4.65 -5.21 -9.76
N PRO A 233 4.77 -6.16 -8.81
CA PRO A 233 5.11 -5.81 -7.44
C PRO A 233 6.47 -5.11 -7.44
N LEU A 234 6.65 -4.11 -6.57
CA LEU A 234 8.00 -3.61 -6.29
C LEU A 234 8.87 -4.82 -5.87
N PRO A 235 10.10 -4.95 -6.37
CA PRO A 235 10.99 -6.00 -5.89
C PRO A 235 11.18 -5.84 -4.38
N ARG A 236 11.07 -6.95 -3.64
CA ARG A 236 11.53 -7.03 -2.24
C ARG A 236 12.97 -6.51 -2.23
N PRO A 237 13.34 -5.55 -1.36
CA PRO A 237 14.72 -5.09 -1.26
C PRO A 237 15.66 -6.30 -1.10
N ALA A 238 16.76 -6.35 -1.85
CA ALA A 238 17.64 -7.53 -1.86
C ALA A 238 18.24 -7.83 -0.47
N ASN A 239 18.40 -6.75 0.32
CA ASN A 239 18.80 -6.66 1.71
C ASN A 239 17.63 -6.73 2.72
N ALA A 240 16.41 -7.09 2.31
CA ALA A 240 15.25 -7.15 3.20
C ALA A 240 15.49 -8.08 4.41
N GLY A 241 15.31 -7.55 5.62
CA GLY A 241 15.64 -8.22 6.89
C GLY A 241 17.09 -8.05 7.36
N ALA A 242 18.02 -7.56 6.53
CA ALA A 242 19.38 -7.26 6.94
C ALA A 242 19.42 -6.08 7.93
N PHE A 243 20.34 -6.12 8.90
CA PHE A 243 20.51 -5.06 9.89
C PHE A 243 21.43 -3.95 9.36
N ILE A 244 20.89 -2.75 9.16
CA ILE A 244 21.66 -1.56 8.83
C ILE A 244 22.04 -0.85 10.14
N PRO A 245 23.34 -0.75 10.49
CA PRO A 245 23.78 0.07 11.60
C PRO A 245 23.49 1.55 11.30
N LEU A 246 23.07 2.31 12.32
CA LEU A 246 23.08 3.77 12.21
C LEU A 246 24.53 4.23 12.09
N GLY A 247 24.91 4.75 10.93
CA GLY A 247 26.31 4.97 10.56
C GLY A 247 27.09 5.78 11.61
N ASP A 248 28.35 5.39 11.81
CA ASP A 248 29.34 6.17 12.56
C ASP A 248 29.99 7.26 11.71
N GLY A 249 29.34 7.67 10.60
CA GLY A 249 29.81 8.72 9.69
C GLY A 249 29.99 10.05 10.42
N THR A 250 31.24 10.42 10.69
CA THR A 250 31.58 11.60 11.50
C THR A 250 31.52 12.90 10.70
N VAL A 251 30.35 13.24 10.15
CA VAL A 251 30.10 14.64 9.74
C VAL A 251 29.98 15.48 11.00
N ARG A 252 31.06 16.18 11.37
CA ARG A 252 31.03 17.10 12.51
C ARG A 252 30.76 18.51 12.05
N PHE A 253 29.83 19.15 12.73
CA PHE A 253 29.51 20.55 12.54
C PHE A 253 29.72 21.35 13.82
N VAL A 254 30.08 22.62 13.64
CA VAL A 254 30.04 23.64 14.69
C VAL A 254 28.99 24.69 14.33
N VAL A 255 28.23 25.16 15.31
CA VAL A 255 27.23 26.22 15.13
C VAL A 255 27.93 27.58 15.01
N ASN A 256 27.62 28.33 13.96
CA ASN A 256 28.38 29.51 13.54
C ASN A 256 27.90 30.85 14.12
N ARG A 257 26.77 30.84 14.85
CA ARG A 257 26.11 32.03 15.42
C ARG A 257 25.29 31.67 16.66
N ASP A 258 24.96 32.65 17.51
CA ASP A 258 24.13 32.43 18.69
C ASP A 258 22.63 32.33 18.36
N GLY A 259 21.85 31.70 19.26
CA GLY A 259 20.38 31.66 19.15
C GLY A 259 19.84 30.83 17.99
N VAL A 260 20.55 29.80 17.53
CA VAL A 260 20.15 28.97 16.39
C VAL A 260 19.04 28.00 16.78
N ASN A 261 17.93 28.08 16.06
CA ASN A 261 16.76 27.23 16.26
C ASN A 261 16.99 25.81 15.72
N VAL A 262 16.97 24.83 16.62
CA VAL A 262 16.96 23.39 16.29
C VAL A 262 15.50 22.94 16.16
N ARG A 263 15.15 22.14 15.14
CA ARG A 263 13.75 21.82 14.79
C ARG A 263 13.46 20.33 14.70
N ILE A 264 12.20 19.92 14.90
CA ILE A 264 11.80 18.50 14.87
C ILE A 264 11.63 17.91 13.45
N ILE A 265 11.63 18.77 12.43
CA ILE A 265 11.64 18.43 10.99
C ILE A 265 12.47 19.49 10.24
N PRO A 266 13.06 19.17 9.07
CA PRO A 266 13.90 20.10 8.31
C PRO A 266 13.07 21.10 7.50
N ALA A 267 12.52 22.11 8.18
CA ALA A 267 11.84 23.24 7.52
C ALA A 267 11.91 24.51 8.37
N ILE A 268 12.08 25.67 7.74
CA ILE A 268 12.00 26.96 8.43
C ILE A 268 10.56 27.13 8.94
N GLY A 269 10.40 27.65 10.16
CA GLY A 269 9.09 27.78 10.83
C GLY A 269 8.56 26.49 11.48
N ALA A 270 9.16 25.31 11.25
CA ALA A 270 8.77 24.09 11.95
C ALA A 270 9.00 24.18 13.47
N GLN A 271 8.23 23.41 14.25
CA GLN A 271 8.32 23.36 15.70
C GLN A 271 9.77 23.14 16.16
N LEU A 272 10.21 23.96 17.12
CA LEU A 272 11.53 23.86 17.72
C LEU A 272 11.64 22.57 18.54
N ALA A 273 12.76 21.88 18.40
CA ALA A 273 13.26 20.95 19.41
C ALA A 273 13.97 21.72 20.53
N GLY A 274 14.72 22.78 20.18
CA GLY A 274 15.42 23.63 21.13
C GLY A 274 16.18 24.77 20.46
N ILE A 275 17.14 25.37 21.19
CA ILE A 275 18.00 26.46 20.70
C ILE A 275 19.44 26.16 21.12
N VAL A 276 20.39 26.37 20.20
CA VAL A 276 21.84 26.20 20.43
C VAL A 276 22.60 27.50 20.10
N ASN A 277 23.78 27.66 20.69
CA ASN A 277 24.60 28.87 20.59
C ASN A 277 25.90 28.64 19.80
N ALA A 278 26.63 29.71 19.48
CA ALA A 278 27.87 29.63 18.74
C ALA A 278 28.90 28.72 19.45
N GLY A 279 29.61 27.90 18.68
CA GLY A 279 30.56 26.93 19.24
C GLY A 279 29.94 25.65 19.79
N TYR A 280 28.60 25.49 19.80
CA TYR A 280 27.98 24.18 19.98
C TYR A 280 28.43 23.24 18.86
N THR A 281 28.83 22.02 19.19
CA THR A 281 29.27 20.99 18.23
C THR A 281 28.48 19.70 18.43
N ASN A 282 28.22 19.01 17.32
CA ASN A 282 27.66 17.66 17.35
C ASN A 282 28.05 16.88 16.07
N VAL A 283 27.68 15.61 16.02
CA VAL A 283 27.82 14.75 14.83
C VAL A 283 26.47 14.67 14.14
N ALA A 284 26.44 14.95 12.84
CA ALA A 284 25.28 14.71 12.00
C ALA A 284 25.27 13.27 11.49
N ASP A 285 24.08 12.67 11.39
CA ASP A 285 23.90 11.25 11.04
C ASP A 285 22.94 11.03 9.85
N ALA A 286 22.43 12.11 9.27
CA ALA A 286 21.67 12.12 8.03
C ALA A 286 21.56 13.54 7.45
N ILE A 287 21.18 13.63 6.17
CA ILE A 287 20.87 14.87 5.46
C ILE A 287 19.39 14.91 5.04
N SER A 288 18.85 16.11 4.78
CA SER A 288 17.49 16.29 4.27
C SER A 288 17.40 16.02 2.77
N GLY A 289 16.19 15.72 2.27
CA GLY A 289 15.99 15.37 0.85
C GLY A 289 16.19 16.53 -0.14
N ASP A 290 16.31 17.76 0.38
CA ASP A 290 16.65 18.98 -0.34
C ASP A 290 18.11 19.44 -0.10
N GLY A 291 18.89 18.70 0.70
CA GLY A 291 20.29 19.05 1.00
C GLY A 291 20.49 20.26 1.93
N GLU A 292 19.43 20.92 2.39
CA GLU A 292 19.49 22.19 3.14
C GLU A 292 19.68 22.02 4.67
N TRP A 293 19.52 20.81 5.20
CA TRP A 293 19.58 20.53 6.64
C TRP A 293 20.38 19.27 6.98
N LEU A 294 21.10 19.34 8.10
CA LEU A 294 21.66 18.17 8.78
C LEU A 294 20.73 17.69 9.88
N ARG A 295 20.57 16.36 9.98
CA ARG A 295 20.00 15.69 11.14
C ARG A 295 21.09 15.39 12.15
N PHE A 296 20.78 15.51 13.43
CA PHE A 296 21.65 15.12 14.53
C PHE A 296 20.84 14.78 15.79
N GLU A 297 21.50 14.21 16.79
CA GLU A 297 20.89 13.88 18.08
C GLU A 297 20.85 15.11 19.00
N PHE A 298 19.64 15.54 19.39
CA PHE A 298 19.42 16.66 20.31
C PHE A 298 18.44 16.25 21.43
N GLU A 299 18.85 16.44 22.69
CA GLU A 299 18.06 16.12 23.90
C GLU A 299 17.43 14.71 23.91
N GLY A 300 18.09 13.74 23.26
CA GLY A 300 17.62 12.36 23.14
C GLY A 300 16.56 12.13 22.05
N GLY A 301 16.48 12.99 21.03
CA GLY A 301 15.66 12.78 19.85
C GLY A 301 16.30 13.27 18.56
N ASP A 302 15.79 12.78 17.42
CA ASP A 302 16.15 13.27 16.10
C ASP A 302 15.77 14.75 15.93
N ALA A 303 16.74 15.57 15.53
CA ALA A 303 16.51 16.99 15.31
C ALA A 303 17.34 17.55 14.14
N TRP A 304 16.93 18.72 13.65
CA TRP A 304 17.38 19.29 12.38
C TRP A 304 17.92 20.71 12.54
N ILE A 305 19.03 20.99 11.86
CA ILE A 305 19.70 22.30 11.81
C ILE A 305 20.09 22.65 10.36
N GLY A 306 19.82 23.88 9.94
CA GLY A 306 20.02 24.31 8.54
C GLY A 306 21.46 24.73 8.25
N PHE A 307 21.98 24.36 7.09
CA PHE A 307 23.38 24.63 6.68
C PHE A 307 23.87 26.08 6.89
N PRO A 308 23.08 27.14 6.61
CA PRO A 308 23.52 28.52 6.84
C PRO A 308 23.93 28.85 8.29
N THR A 309 23.48 28.05 9.27
CA THR A 309 23.71 28.28 10.71
C THR A 309 24.88 27.49 11.29
N ILE A 310 25.56 26.67 10.48
CA ILE A 310 26.64 25.78 10.90
C ILE A 310 27.90 25.94 10.04
N SER A 311 28.95 25.21 10.39
CA SER A 311 30.14 24.99 9.57
C SER A 311 30.61 23.56 9.80
N VAL A 312 30.65 22.76 8.73
CA VAL A 312 31.18 21.39 8.77
C VAL A 312 32.70 21.45 8.77
N TYR A 313 33.33 20.66 9.64
CA TYR A 313 34.79 20.68 9.83
C TYR A 313 35.45 19.30 9.80
N GLU A 314 34.67 18.22 9.76
CA GLU A 314 35.11 16.83 9.60
C GLU A 314 34.01 16.04 8.90
N GLY A 315 34.37 15.00 8.13
CA GLY A 315 33.45 14.12 7.40
C GLY A 315 33.04 14.62 6.01
N ASP A 316 32.52 13.70 5.19
CA ASP A 316 31.94 13.99 3.87
C ASP A 316 30.41 14.00 3.95
N LEU A 317 29.79 15.09 3.49
CA LEU A 317 28.34 15.25 3.43
C LEU A 317 27.66 14.22 2.53
N ASN A 318 28.33 13.77 1.47
CA ASN A 318 27.78 12.78 0.54
C ASN A 318 27.72 11.37 1.13
N SER A 319 28.38 11.13 2.28
CA SER A 319 28.31 9.87 3.02
C SER A 319 27.13 9.77 4.00
N LEU A 320 26.35 10.86 4.17
CA LEU A 320 25.17 10.85 5.02
C LEU A 320 23.94 10.30 4.28
N PRO A 321 23.17 9.36 4.88
CA PRO A 321 21.93 8.90 4.30
C PRO A 321 20.86 10.01 4.31
N VAL A 322 19.96 9.99 3.33
CA VAL A 322 18.76 10.83 3.34
C VAL A 322 17.73 10.23 4.31
N ALA A 323 17.42 10.95 5.39
CA ALA A 323 16.51 10.45 6.45
C ALA A 323 15.41 11.45 6.83
N ASP A 324 14.99 12.28 5.87
CA ASP A 324 14.06 13.38 6.05
C ASP A 324 12.63 12.92 6.42
N PRO A 325 12.02 13.38 7.54
CA PRO A 325 10.62 13.10 7.89
C PRO A 325 9.58 13.51 6.84
N ARG A 326 9.93 14.41 5.91
CA ARG A 326 9.10 14.81 4.76
C ARG A 326 9.10 13.77 3.64
N THR A 327 10.05 12.83 3.66
CA THR A 327 10.19 11.72 2.71
C THR A 327 9.83 10.39 3.39
N ILE A 328 9.26 9.46 2.61
CA ILE A 328 8.94 8.10 3.02
C ILE A 328 9.47 7.19 1.91
N PRO A 329 10.24 6.13 2.21
CA PRO A 329 10.57 5.57 3.53
C PRO A 329 11.66 6.33 4.29
N TYR A 330 11.74 6.08 5.60
CA TYR A 330 12.90 6.40 6.43
C TYR A 330 14.05 5.44 6.08
N GLY A 331 15.29 5.94 6.00
CA GLY A 331 16.46 5.17 5.57
C GLY A 331 16.70 5.13 4.05
N GLY A 332 15.86 5.79 3.25
CA GLY A 332 15.97 5.79 1.78
C GLY A 332 15.33 4.58 1.11
N PHE A 333 15.20 4.62 -0.21
CA PHE A 333 14.49 3.57 -0.97
C PHE A 333 15.29 2.27 -1.10
N GLU A 334 16.62 2.32 -1.02
CA GLU A 334 17.48 1.12 -1.00
C GLU A 334 17.49 0.44 0.38
N ASN A 335 17.22 1.17 1.47
CA ASN A 335 17.33 0.70 2.85
C ASN A 335 16.12 1.13 3.72
N PRO A 336 14.86 0.79 3.37
CA PRO A 336 13.68 1.21 4.11
C PRO A 336 13.67 0.68 5.56
N LEU A 337 14.03 1.52 6.53
CA LEU A 337 14.04 1.24 7.97
C LEU A 337 12.66 1.34 8.66
N ALA A 338 11.59 1.41 7.86
CA ALA A 338 10.20 1.20 8.25
C ALA A 338 9.44 0.70 7.03
N GLY A 339 8.39 -0.12 7.22
CA GLY A 339 7.73 -0.81 6.12
C GLY A 339 6.75 -1.89 6.53
N LEU A 340 6.50 -2.83 5.63
CA LEU A 340 5.91 -4.12 5.96
C LEU A 340 7.03 -5.15 6.20
N THR A 341 6.85 -6.05 7.17
CA THR A 341 7.79 -7.14 7.40
C THR A 341 7.12 -8.34 8.09
N SER A 342 7.52 -9.55 7.66
CA SER A 342 7.23 -10.80 8.35
C SER A 342 8.31 -11.17 9.38
N MET A 343 9.43 -10.44 9.43
CA MET A 343 10.56 -10.70 10.32
C MET A 343 10.15 -10.73 11.79
N THR A 344 10.79 -11.63 12.55
CA THR A 344 10.58 -11.84 13.99
C THR A 344 11.91 -11.73 14.75
N SER A 345 11.85 -11.66 16.08
CA SER A 345 13.03 -11.51 16.96
C SER A 345 12.77 -12.20 18.30
N GLU A 346 13.82 -12.78 18.89
CA GLU A 346 13.81 -13.23 20.28
C GLU A 346 13.80 -12.05 21.27
N SER A 347 14.24 -10.87 20.84
CA SER A 347 14.05 -9.62 21.57
C SER A 347 12.61 -9.15 21.39
N GLN A 348 11.88 -9.02 22.49
CA GLN A 348 10.49 -8.61 22.51
C GLN A 348 10.25 -7.52 23.57
N ALA A 349 9.30 -6.65 23.26
CA ALA A 349 8.78 -5.65 24.19
C ALA A 349 7.25 -5.64 24.13
N ARG A 350 6.62 -5.07 25.16
CA ARG A 350 5.18 -4.83 25.22
C ARG A 350 4.86 -3.37 25.47
N SER A 351 3.76 -2.89 24.91
CA SER A 351 3.30 -1.51 25.11
C SER A 351 2.59 -1.36 26.46
N ALA A 352 3.16 -0.56 27.35
CA ALA A 352 2.62 -0.31 28.69
C ALA A 352 1.36 0.59 28.70
N PHE A 353 1.01 1.18 27.55
CA PHE A 353 -0.10 2.13 27.39
C PHE A 353 -0.93 1.81 26.14
N ARG A 354 -2.21 2.22 26.11
CA ARG A 354 -3.05 2.14 24.89
C ARG A 354 -2.77 3.34 23.98
N GLY A 355 -2.72 3.11 22.67
CA GLY A 355 -2.68 4.17 21.67
C GLY A 355 -1.31 4.81 21.45
N VAL A 356 -0.22 4.10 21.77
CA VAL A 356 1.14 4.58 21.48
C VAL A 356 1.38 4.43 19.97
N PHE A 357 1.81 5.51 19.32
CA PHE A 357 1.99 5.48 17.86
C PHE A 357 3.33 4.86 17.45
N VAL A 358 3.25 3.85 16.58
CA VAL A 358 4.38 3.37 15.76
C VAL A 358 4.54 4.34 14.59
N ARG A 359 5.77 4.73 14.28
CA ARG A 359 6.09 5.78 13.29
C ARG A 359 7.04 5.29 12.20
N SER A 360 7.13 6.04 11.10
CA SER A 360 8.09 5.75 10.04
C SER A 360 9.55 5.96 10.44
N GLY A 361 9.85 6.75 11.48
CA GLY A 361 11.22 6.98 11.96
C GLY A 361 11.28 7.38 13.45
N PRO A 362 12.48 7.41 14.06
CA PRO A 362 12.71 7.58 15.50
C PRO A 362 12.55 9.03 16.00
N GLY A 363 11.36 9.61 15.82
CA GLY A 363 11.11 10.99 16.22
C GLY A 363 9.65 11.44 16.08
N LEU A 364 9.31 12.55 16.75
CA LEU A 364 7.94 13.08 16.74
C LEU A 364 7.52 13.70 15.39
N GLY A 365 8.48 14.04 14.53
CA GLY A 365 8.24 14.55 13.17
C GLY A 365 7.84 13.51 12.14
N TYR A 366 8.15 12.22 12.36
CA TYR A 366 7.87 11.15 11.39
C TYR A 366 6.39 10.72 11.39
N ALA A 367 5.88 10.31 10.24
CA ALA A 367 4.50 9.87 10.04
C ALA A 367 4.11 8.72 10.99
N ARG A 368 2.83 8.64 11.37
CA ARG A 368 2.27 7.56 12.19
C ARG A 368 1.82 6.42 11.27
N LEU A 369 2.33 5.22 11.49
CA LEU A 369 2.00 4.02 10.70
C LEU A 369 0.92 3.17 11.38
N ALA A 370 1.01 3.02 12.70
CA ALA A 370 0.05 2.24 13.49
C ALA A 370 -0.09 2.81 14.91
N ALA A 371 -1.07 2.30 15.66
CA ALA A 371 -1.24 2.59 17.09
C ALA A 371 -1.35 1.27 17.88
N THR A 372 -0.56 1.13 18.94
CA THR A 372 -0.54 -0.09 19.76
C THR A 372 -1.79 -0.22 20.63
N THR A 373 -2.25 -1.46 20.83
CA THR A 373 -3.17 -1.78 21.94
C THR A 373 -2.41 -1.94 23.25
N LEU A 374 -3.11 -1.82 24.39
CA LEU A 374 -2.51 -1.99 25.72
C LEU A 374 -2.00 -3.44 25.90
N ASN A 375 -0.79 -3.59 26.43
CA ASN A 375 -0.08 -4.87 26.58
C ASN A 375 0.17 -5.63 25.27
N ALA A 376 0.00 -4.99 24.10
CA ALA A 376 0.44 -5.55 22.82
C ALA A 376 1.92 -5.89 22.88
N GLN A 377 2.29 -7.11 22.47
CA GLN A 377 3.67 -7.59 22.41
C GLN A 377 4.16 -7.58 20.96
N PHE A 378 5.44 -7.28 20.76
CA PHE A 378 6.05 -7.17 19.44
C PHE A 378 7.55 -7.46 19.48
N ALA A 379 8.06 -7.98 18.37
CA ALA A 379 9.48 -8.19 18.12
C ALA A 379 10.22 -6.85 18.02
N THR A 380 11.42 -6.76 18.60
CA THR A 380 12.30 -5.58 18.55
C THR A 380 13.60 -5.91 17.82
N PHE A 381 14.10 -4.96 17.02
CA PHE A 381 15.18 -5.21 16.04
C PHE A 381 16.39 -4.30 16.19
N GLY A 382 16.20 -3.10 16.71
CA GLY A 382 17.25 -2.10 16.88
C GLY A 382 16.74 -0.85 17.59
N ARG A 383 17.62 0.13 17.77
CA ARG A 383 17.32 1.39 18.46
C ARG A 383 18.03 2.58 17.84
N ASN A 384 17.57 3.80 18.13
CA ASN A 384 18.36 4.99 17.83
C ASN A 384 19.59 5.09 18.76
N ARG A 385 20.54 5.97 18.44
CA ARG A 385 21.82 6.11 19.17
C ARG A 385 21.59 6.38 20.68
N SER A 386 20.63 7.24 21.03
CA SER A 386 20.15 7.50 22.40
C SER A 386 19.50 6.30 23.11
N GLY A 387 18.87 5.38 22.37
CA GLY A 387 17.97 4.34 22.90
C GLY A 387 16.58 4.84 23.32
N THR A 388 16.21 6.08 22.98
CA THR A 388 14.89 6.67 23.24
C THR A 388 13.82 6.21 22.26
N TRP A 389 14.22 5.63 21.12
CA TRP A 389 13.34 4.99 20.15
C TRP A 389 13.85 3.59 19.79
N VAL A 390 12.92 2.66 19.61
CA VAL A 390 13.17 1.25 19.24
C VAL A 390 12.41 0.92 17.97
N GLN A 391 13.04 0.17 17.07
CA GLN A 391 12.42 -0.37 15.87
C GLN A 391 11.72 -1.70 16.20
N ILE A 392 10.46 -1.83 15.82
CA ILE A 392 9.58 -2.96 16.14
C ILE A 392 8.81 -3.48 14.91
N ASN A 393 8.43 -4.74 14.92
CA ASN A 393 7.37 -5.27 14.05
C ASN A 393 6.07 -5.37 14.84
N TYR A 394 5.11 -4.50 14.54
CA TYR A 394 3.76 -4.52 15.11
C TYR A 394 2.75 -4.96 14.04
N GLU A 395 2.17 -6.15 14.20
CA GLU A 395 1.12 -6.69 13.32
C GLU A 395 1.49 -6.73 11.82
N GLY A 396 2.78 -6.90 11.50
CA GLY A 396 3.32 -6.88 10.14
C GLY A 396 3.87 -5.52 9.69
N THR A 397 3.72 -4.47 10.50
CA THR A 397 4.27 -3.13 10.25
C THR A 397 5.59 -2.95 10.98
N LEU A 398 6.69 -2.82 10.24
CA LEU A 398 7.98 -2.38 10.74
C LEU A 398 7.96 -0.85 10.97
N GLY A 399 8.30 -0.40 12.17
CA GLY A 399 8.42 1.03 12.46
C GLY A 399 8.96 1.32 13.84
N TRP A 400 8.97 2.60 14.22
CA TRP A 400 9.67 3.11 15.39
C TRP A 400 8.71 3.56 16.48
N ILE A 401 8.98 3.18 17.72
CA ILE A 401 8.19 3.53 18.91
C ILE A 401 9.09 4.08 20.02
N ALA A 402 8.58 5.03 20.81
CA ALA A 402 9.35 5.65 21.87
C ALA A 402 9.48 4.71 23.10
N THR A 403 10.72 4.45 23.51
CA THR A 403 11.10 3.45 24.53
C THR A 403 10.42 3.69 25.89
N GLN A 404 10.12 4.94 26.24
CA GLN A 404 9.48 5.31 27.50
C GLN A 404 8.05 4.73 27.70
N TYR A 405 7.45 4.16 26.65
CA TYR A 405 6.16 3.48 26.71
C TYR A 405 6.26 1.95 26.58
N LEU A 406 7.47 1.40 26.63
CA LEU A 406 7.76 -0.02 26.51
C LEU A 406 8.15 -0.65 27.84
N GLU A 407 7.68 -1.88 28.06
CA GLU A 407 8.28 -2.83 28.99
C GLU A 407 8.95 -3.94 28.16
N PHE A 408 10.25 -4.16 28.37
CA PHE A 408 10.95 -5.26 27.68
C PHE A 408 10.63 -6.61 28.33
N VAL A 409 10.40 -7.62 27.50
CA VAL A 409 10.08 -8.99 27.93
C VAL A 409 11.35 -9.84 27.97
N THR A 410 12.28 -9.60 27.05
CA THR A 410 13.53 -10.37 26.92
C THR A 410 14.63 -9.87 27.89
N PRO A 411 15.41 -10.77 28.52
CA PRO A 411 16.55 -10.40 29.36
C PRO A 411 17.53 -9.44 28.65
N GLY A 412 18.01 -8.42 29.36
CA GLY A 412 18.85 -7.34 28.81
C GLY A 412 18.05 -6.14 28.28
N GLY A 413 16.85 -6.34 27.72
CA GLY A 413 15.98 -5.26 27.25
C GLY A 413 16.68 -4.30 26.28
N LEU A 414 16.60 -2.99 26.52
CA LEU A 414 17.16 -1.96 25.63
C LEU A 414 18.67 -2.14 25.34
N SER A 415 19.46 -2.63 26.30
CA SER A 415 20.91 -2.79 26.10
C SER A 415 21.30 -3.98 25.24
N ALA A 416 20.37 -4.92 24.97
CA ALA A 416 20.56 -5.98 23.98
C ALA A 416 20.41 -5.47 22.53
N LEU A 417 19.78 -4.30 22.33
CA LEU A 417 19.54 -3.73 21.00
C LEU A 417 20.72 -2.87 20.53
N ARG A 418 21.19 -3.14 19.31
CA ARG A 418 22.22 -2.36 18.61
C ARG A 418 21.64 -1.06 18.03
N ALA A 419 22.49 -0.05 17.85
CA ALA A 419 22.10 1.19 17.17
C ALA A 419 21.96 0.95 15.66
N GLY A 420 20.79 1.24 15.09
CA GLY A 420 20.41 0.78 13.75
C GLY A 420 19.04 0.10 13.76
N GLY A 421 18.72 -0.61 12.67
CA GLY A 421 17.48 -1.38 12.51
C GLY A 421 17.55 -2.29 11.28
N ILE A 422 16.58 -3.18 11.12
CA ILE A 422 16.47 -4.01 9.92
C ILE A 422 15.80 -3.27 8.76
N VAL A 423 16.12 -3.67 7.53
CA VAL A 423 15.40 -3.25 6.31
C VAL A 423 14.05 -3.96 6.23
N ALA A 424 13.00 -3.24 5.84
CA ALA A 424 11.67 -3.79 5.59
C ALA A 424 11.62 -4.64 4.32
N GLU A 425 10.61 -5.52 4.23
CA GLU A 425 10.41 -6.38 3.06
C GLU A 425 9.59 -5.69 1.95
N ALA A 426 8.78 -4.71 2.33
CA ALA A 426 8.14 -3.76 1.43
C ALA A 426 7.97 -2.40 2.12
N LEU A 427 7.71 -1.35 1.35
CA LEU A 427 7.59 0.03 1.83
C LEU A 427 6.37 0.24 2.76
N PRO A 428 6.38 1.26 3.64
CA PRO A 428 5.32 1.47 4.63
C PRO A 428 4.12 2.14 3.97
N TYR A 429 3.26 1.32 3.37
CA TYR A 429 2.03 1.72 2.67
C TYR A 429 2.23 2.79 1.59
N SER A 430 3.28 2.64 0.77
CA SER A 430 3.25 3.11 -0.62
C SER A 430 2.79 1.99 -1.56
N GLU A 431 1.61 1.43 -1.29
CA GLU A 431 0.88 0.75 -2.35
C GLU A 431 0.61 1.74 -3.49
N ASN A 432 0.58 1.25 -4.73
CA ASN A 432 0.14 2.03 -5.89
C ASN A 432 -1.39 2.14 -5.96
N THR A 433 -2.06 2.24 -4.81
CA THR A 433 -3.51 2.34 -4.70
C THR A 433 -3.99 3.79 -4.77
N TYR A 434 -5.26 3.92 -5.15
CA TYR A 434 -5.99 5.18 -5.24
C TYR A 434 -5.97 5.99 -3.93
N GLY A 435 -5.87 5.33 -2.77
CA GLY A 435 -5.72 5.99 -1.47
C GLY A 435 -4.49 6.88 -1.43
N SER A 436 -3.30 6.30 -1.53
CA SER A 436 -2.00 7.01 -1.51
C SER A 436 -1.90 8.09 -2.59
N TYR A 437 -2.48 7.88 -3.77
CA TYR A 437 -2.64 8.92 -4.79
C TYR A 437 -3.46 10.11 -4.28
N THR A 438 -4.68 9.88 -3.79
CA THR A 438 -5.55 10.98 -3.30
C THR A 438 -4.99 11.69 -2.07
N ASP A 439 -4.25 11.00 -1.20
CA ASP A 439 -3.65 11.61 -0.02
C ASP A 439 -2.40 12.44 -0.34
N ILE A 440 -1.65 12.08 -1.38
CA ILE A 440 -0.59 12.94 -1.94
C ILE A 440 -1.18 14.22 -2.55
N LEU A 441 -2.29 14.14 -3.30
CA LEU A 441 -2.96 15.33 -3.82
C LEU A 441 -3.46 16.24 -2.68
N ARG A 442 -4.07 15.67 -1.63
CA ARG A 442 -4.49 16.42 -0.43
C ARG A 442 -3.31 17.06 0.30
N LEU A 443 -2.18 16.36 0.41
CA LEU A 443 -0.95 16.87 1.01
C LEU A 443 -0.40 18.07 0.22
N ILE A 444 -0.29 17.96 -1.10
CA ILE A 444 0.16 19.05 -1.98
C ILE A 444 -0.78 20.27 -1.86
N LEU A 445 -2.10 20.05 -1.89
CA LEU A 445 -3.08 21.14 -1.69
C LEU A 445 -2.89 21.82 -0.32
N SER A 446 -2.78 21.05 0.77
CA SER A 446 -2.56 21.63 2.11
C SER A 446 -1.25 22.41 2.23
N ARG A 447 -0.18 22.02 1.51
CA ARG A 447 1.07 22.79 1.44
C ARG A 447 0.90 24.12 0.69
N ILE A 448 0.04 24.18 -0.34
CA ILE A 448 -0.31 25.45 -1.02
C ILE A 448 -1.10 26.35 -0.06
N GLU A 449 -2.08 25.81 0.67
CA GLU A 449 -2.83 26.58 1.68
C GLU A 449 -1.93 27.11 2.80
N LEU A 450 -0.91 26.35 3.22
CA LEU A 450 0.09 26.78 4.20
C LEU A 450 1.08 27.84 3.67
N ALA A 451 1.22 27.97 2.35
CA ALA A 451 2.16 28.91 1.72
C ALA A 451 1.57 30.30 1.42
N ILE A 452 0.23 30.45 1.37
CA ILE A 452 -0.43 31.75 1.12
C ILE A 452 0.04 32.86 2.09
N PRO A 453 0.13 32.64 3.41
CA PRO A 453 0.52 33.70 4.34
C PRO A 453 1.91 34.25 4.04
N SER A 454 2.80 33.41 3.49
CA SER A 454 4.14 33.82 3.06
C SER A 454 4.12 34.56 1.73
N LEU A 455 3.29 34.13 0.77
CA LEU A 455 3.09 34.80 -0.52
C LEU A 455 2.54 36.22 -0.32
N GLU A 456 1.47 36.38 0.45
CA GLU A 456 0.89 37.69 0.76
C GLU A 456 1.83 38.55 1.64
N GLY A 457 2.54 37.92 2.58
CA GLY A 457 3.56 38.59 3.40
C GLY A 457 4.72 39.14 2.56
N ALA A 458 5.15 38.42 1.52
CA ALA A 458 6.16 38.89 0.57
C ALA A 458 5.60 39.98 -0.36
N ARG A 459 4.40 39.78 -0.91
CA ARG A 459 3.69 40.75 -1.77
C ARG A 459 3.55 42.09 -1.07
N ALA A 460 3.02 42.11 0.16
CA ALA A 460 2.80 43.34 0.92
C ALA A 460 4.11 44.14 1.13
N ARG A 461 5.22 43.46 1.42
CA ARG A 461 6.53 44.10 1.61
C ARG A 461 7.08 44.69 0.32
N TRP A 462 7.04 43.95 -0.80
CA TRP A 462 7.52 44.45 -2.09
C TRP A 462 6.64 45.52 -2.71
N THR A 463 5.31 45.40 -2.60
CA THR A 463 4.38 46.47 -3.02
C THR A 463 4.61 47.75 -2.21
N ALA A 464 4.94 47.67 -0.92
CA ALA A 464 5.29 48.86 -0.13
C ALA A 464 6.56 49.57 -0.66
N VAL A 465 7.59 48.82 -1.07
CA VAL A 465 8.79 49.40 -1.71
C VAL A 465 8.47 49.98 -3.09
N ALA A 466 7.68 49.28 -3.91
CA ALA A 466 7.27 49.75 -5.24
C ALA A 466 6.47 51.07 -5.20
N LEU A 467 5.75 51.33 -4.11
CA LEU A 467 5.03 52.58 -3.85
C LEU A 467 5.91 53.69 -3.24
N GLY A 468 7.23 53.50 -3.16
CA GLY A 468 8.19 54.45 -2.60
C GLY A 468 8.30 54.43 -1.07
N GLY A 469 7.77 53.40 -0.41
CA GLY A 469 7.94 53.15 1.02
C GLY A 469 9.28 52.48 1.36
N THR A 470 9.61 52.41 2.64
CA THR A 470 10.81 51.72 3.13
C THR A 470 10.55 50.23 3.35
N LEU A 471 11.51 49.39 2.95
CA LEU A 471 11.47 47.94 3.19
C LEU A 471 11.34 47.64 4.68
N GLN A 472 10.35 46.83 5.04
CA GLN A 472 10.08 46.43 6.43
C GLN A 472 10.81 45.13 6.74
N CYS A 473 11.81 45.20 7.63
CA CYS A 473 12.68 44.09 8.03
C CYS A 473 12.36 43.62 9.46
N GLY A 474 12.52 42.33 9.74
CA GLY A 474 12.21 41.72 11.05
C GLY A 474 11.43 40.41 10.90
N ASP A 475 10.10 40.51 10.78
CA ASP A 475 9.20 39.36 10.66
C ASP A 475 9.16 38.80 9.22
N TYR A 476 10.16 38.02 8.83
CA TYR A 476 10.22 37.43 7.49
C TYR A 476 9.10 36.40 7.24
N PRO A 477 8.54 36.35 6.01
CA PRO A 477 7.68 35.24 5.57
C PRO A 477 8.33 33.87 5.77
N VAL A 478 7.53 32.84 6.09
CA VAL A 478 8.05 31.46 6.21
C VAL A 478 8.40 30.94 4.83
N LYS A 479 9.68 30.68 4.57
CA LYS A 479 10.11 30.04 3.30
C LYS A 479 9.44 28.67 3.17
N PRO A 480 8.68 28.41 2.08
CA PRO A 480 8.14 27.09 1.83
C PRO A 480 9.27 26.11 1.49
N THR A 481 8.95 24.82 1.46
CA THR A 481 9.89 23.79 0.98
C THR A 481 9.23 22.87 -0.02
N ASP A 482 10.07 22.33 -0.90
CA ASP A 482 9.68 21.45 -2.00
C ASP A 482 9.08 20.14 -1.48
N TYR A 483 8.43 19.42 -2.40
CA TYR A 483 7.87 18.12 -2.16
C TYR A 483 8.24 17.18 -3.31
N ASN A 484 8.96 16.11 -2.98
CA ASN A 484 9.25 15.03 -3.91
C ASN A 484 8.27 13.89 -3.63
N VAL A 485 7.46 13.55 -4.63
CA VAL A 485 6.49 12.46 -4.60
C VAL A 485 7.26 11.14 -4.45
N PRO A 486 6.88 10.23 -3.54
CA PRO A 486 7.51 8.91 -3.42
C PRO A 486 7.57 8.18 -4.76
N ILE A 487 8.76 7.75 -5.16
CA ILE A 487 9.05 7.17 -6.49
C ILE A 487 8.03 6.08 -6.92
N PRO A 488 7.57 5.16 -6.06
CA PRO A 488 6.55 4.18 -6.43
C PRO A 488 5.21 4.77 -6.87
N VAL A 489 4.76 5.84 -6.21
CA VAL A 489 3.47 6.48 -6.53
C VAL A 489 3.64 7.44 -7.71
N LEU A 490 4.79 8.12 -7.81
CA LEU A 490 5.17 8.89 -8.98
C LEU A 490 5.24 8.00 -10.24
N ALA A 491 5.83 6.80 -10.15
CA ALA A 491 5.89 5.86 -11.28
C ALA A 491 4.53 5.27 -11.64
N ALA A 492 3.65 5.05 -10.67
CA ALA A 492 2.31 4.50 -10.90
C ALA A 492 1.31 5.51 -11.52
N PHE A 493 1.48 6.80 -11.23
CA PHE A 493 0.59 7.90 -11.65
C PHE A 493 1.39 9.04 -12.31
N PHE A 494 2.35 8.68 -13.16
CA PHE A 494 3.37 9.62 -13.66
C PHE A 494 2.78 10.79 -14.46
N GLY A 495 1.84 10.52 -15.37
CA GLY A 495 1.21 11.56 -16.19
C GLY A 495 0.42 12.59 -15.39
N GLU A 496 -0.14 12.19 -14.25
CA GLU A 496 -0.85 13.05 -13.32
C GLU A 496 0.09 13.77 -12.34
N LEU A 497 0.96 13.02 -11.65
CA LEU A 497 1.72 13.51 -10.50
C LEU A 497 3.03 14.22 -10.85
N ASP A 498 3.75 13.82 -11.91
CA ASP A 498 5.03 14.47 -12.27
C ASP A 498 4.88 15.97 -12.60
N PRO A 499 3.96 16.39 -13.48
CA PRO A 499 3.74 17.82 -13.70
C PRO A 499 3.19 18.55 -12.47
N ILE A 500 2.34 17.92 -11.64
CA ILE A 500 1.85 18.54 -10.39
C ILE A 500 3.01 18.77 -9.40
N GLN A 501 3.95 17.82 -9.29
CA GLN A 501 5.18 17.95 -8.51
C GLN A 501 6.08 19.05 -9.07
N SER A 502 6.29 19.07 -10.37
CA SER A 502 7.12 20.07 -11.07
C SER A 502 6.59 21.49 -10.86
N ASP A 503 5.31 21.72 -11.15
CA ASP A 503 4.64 23.02 -10.99
C ASP A 503 4.64 23.47 -9.52
N PHE A 504 4.45 22.55 -8.57
CA PHE A 504 4.51 22.82 -7.14
C PHE A 504 5.93 23.23 -6.69
N ASN A 505 6.96 22.46 -7.06
CA ASN A 505 8.35 22.76 -6.69
C ASN A 505 8.85 24.04 -7.36
N LEU A 506 8.43 24.31 -8.60
CA LEU A 506 8.67 25.59 -9.26
C LEU A 506 8.05 26.75 -8.47
N ALA A 507 6.79 26.65 -8.05
CA ALA A 507 6.12 27.69 -7.26
C ALA A 507 6.81 27.92 -5.90
N MET A 508 7.21 26.85 -5.20
CA MET A 508 7.91 26.97 -3.91
C MET A 508 9.35 27.47 -4.06
N GLY A 509 10.02 27.18 -5.19
CA GLY A 509 11.31 27.77 -5.56
C GLY A 509 11.22 29.27 -5.85
N LEU A 510 10.23 29.70 -6.65
CA LEU A 510 10.01 31.12 -6.98
C LEU A 510 9.61 31.94 -5.73
N LEU A 511 8.77 31.38 -4.84
CA LEU A 511 8.42 32.03 -3.58
C LEU A 511 9.62 32.14 -2.63
N ARG A 512 10.47 31.11 -2.53
CA ARG A 512 11.75 31.20 -1.80
C ARG A 512 12.61 32.34 -2.34
N GLN A 513 12.85 32.40 -3.65
CA GLN A 513 13.66 33.45 -4.27
C GLN A 513 13.16 34.87 -3.97
N SER A 514 11.84 35.11 -3.96
CA SER A 514 11.30 36.43 -3.59
C SER A 514 11.52 36.79 -2.12
N ILE A 515 11.61 35.79 -1.23
CA ILE A 515 11.95 35.95 0.19
C ILE A 515 13.48 36.09 0.38
N ASP A 516 14.30 35.38 -0.41
CA ASP A 516 15.77 35.52 -0.41
C ASP A 516 16.19 36.94 -0.81
N LEU A 517 15.47 37.56 -1.76
CA LEU A 517 15.65 38.97 -2.10
C LEU A 517 15.25 39.92 -0.94
N LEU A 518 14.23 39.59 -0.13
CA LEU A 518 13.86 40.40 1.05
C LEU A 518 14.97 40.35 2.09
N GLU A 519 15.44 39.16 2.44
CA GLU A 519 16.52 38.96 3.41
C GLU A 519 17.82 39.62 2.94
N ALA A 520 18.22 39.42 1.69
CA ALA A 520 19.41 40.05 1.13
C ALA A 520 19.33 41.59 1.11
N SER A 521 18.15 42.15 0.87
CA SER A 521 17.93 43.61 0.93
C SER A 521 17.96 44.14 2.36
N CYS A 522 17.42 43.38 3.32
CA CYS A 522 17.43 43.75 4.74
C CYS A 522 18.80 43.59 5.42
N GLU A 523 19.61 42.63 4.97
CA GLU A 523 21.00 42.44 5.40
C GLU A 523 21.98 43.38 4.68
N GLY A 524 21.52 44.22 3.75
CA GLY A 524 22.35 45.13 2.97
C GLY A 524 23.27 44.46 1.95
N ARG A 525 23.04 43.18 1.64
CA ARG A 525 23.73 42.44 0.56
C ARG A 525 23.24 42.86 -0.83
N LEU A 526 21.99 43.31 -0.92
CA LEU A 526 21.37 43.91 -2.10
C LEU A 526 20.72 45.24 -1.71
N ALA A 527 20.46 46.09 -2.71
CA ALA A 527 19.69 47.31 -2.53
C ALA A 527 18.23 47.07 -2.92
N PRO A 528 17.23 47.47 -2.12
CA PRO A 528 15.81 47.39 -2.50
C PRO A 528 15.46 48.51 -3.49
N ASP A 529 16.08 48.46 -4.67
CA ASP A 529 15.90 49.40 -5.76
C ASP A 529 14.77 48.99 -6.71
N ALA A 530 14.54 49.77 -7.77
CA ALA A 530 13.48 49.49 -8.73
C ALA A 530 13.67 48.16 -9.48
N GLY A 531 14.92 47.75 -9.75
CA GLY A 531 15.20 46.48 -10.43
C GLY A 531 14.93 45.28 -9.54
N THR A 532 15.44 45.30 -8.31
CA THR A 532 15.27 44.26 -7.30
C THR A 532 13.80 44.11 -6.90
N THR A 533 13.09 45.23 -6.75
CA THR A 533 11.64 45.25 -6.44
C THR A 533 10.80 44.70 -7.60
N GLN A 534 11.12 45.06 -8.85
CA GLN A 534 10.42 44.54 -10.02
C GLN A 534 10.64 43.02 -10.15
N GLN A 535 11.88 42.54 -10.06
CA GLN A 535 12.22 41.12 -10.08
C GLN A 535 11.43 40.34 -9.01
N ALA A 536 11.37 40.85 -7.78
CA ALA A 536 10.71 40.14 -6.69
C ALA A 536 9.17 40.11 -6.80
N LEU A 537 8.56 41.14 -7.42
CA LEU A 537 7.14 41.14 -7.78
C LEU A 537 6.84 40.23 -8.97
N ASP A 538 7.72 40.16 -9.97
CA ASP A 538 7.56 39.24 -11.11
C ASP A 538 7.66 37.77 -10.69
N LEU A 539 8.51 37.45 -9.71
CA LEU A 539 8.51 36.14 -9.04
C LEU A 539 7.15 35.85 -8.37
N ILE A 540 6.61 36.79 -7.60
CA ILE A 540 5.33 36.64 -6.89
C ILE A 540 4.16 36.44 -7.86
N ASN A 541 4.11 37.21 -8.95
CA ASN A 541 3.07 37.09 -9.98
C ASN A 541 3.09 35.70 -10.67
N GLN A 542 4.25 35.06 -10.79
CA GLN A 542 4.36 33.68 -11.29
C GLN A 542 3.87 32.65 -10.25
N VAL A 543 4.16 32.86 -8.97
CA VAL A 543 3.64 31.98 -7.89
C VAL A 543 2.12 32.04 -7.81
N ASP A 544 1.50 33.22 -7.98
CA ASP A 544 0.04 33.36 -8.04
C ASP A 544 -0.58 32.50 -9.16
N ALA A 545 -0.02 32.58 -10.36
CA ALA A 545 -0.51 31.84 -11.51
C ALA A 545 -0.41 30.31 -11.29
N LEU A 546 0.74 29.85 -10.76
CA LEU A 546 0.95 28.44 -10.43
C LEU A 546 0.04 27.97 -9.29
N PHE A 547 -0.12 28.74 -8.22
CA PHE A 547 -1.01 28.39 -7.10
C PHE A 547 -2.48 28.36 -7.52
N ALA A 548 -2.92 29.21 -8.43
CA ALA A 548 -4.29 29.20 -8.96
C ALA A 548 -4.56 27.95 -9.80
N GLU A 549 -3.65 27.61 -10.73
CA GLU A 549 -3.80 26.45 -11.61
C GLU A 549 -3.62 25.13 -10.86
N LEU A 550 -2.63 25.03 -9.97
CA LEU A 550 -2.46 23.87 -9.09
C LEU A 550 -3.72 23.61 -8.26
N ARG A 551 -4.32 24.65 -7.64
CA ARG A 551 -5.57 24.49 -6.90
C ARG A 551 -6.70 23.95 -7.76
N ARG A 552 -6.91 24.52 -8.95
CA ARG A 552 -7.94 24.08 -9.90
C ARG A 552 -7.76 22.59 -10.23
N ARG A 553 -6.54 22.21 -10.65
CA ARG A 553 -6.17 20.84 -11.02
C ARG A 553 -6.27 19.86 -9.85
N LEU A 554 -5.85 20.25 -8.64
CA LEU A 554 -5.97 19.42 -7.44
C LEU A 554 -7.43 19.22 -7.02
N GLN A 555 -8.27 20.27 -7.10
CA GLN A 555 -9.70 20.18 -6.77
C GLN A 555 -10.49 19.33 -7.77
N GLU A 556 -10.05 19.23 -9.02
CA GLU A 556 -10.62 18.31 -10.02
C GLU A 556 -10.23 16.84 -9.81
N LEU A 557 -9.09 16.59 -9.14
CA LEU A 557 -8.54 15.23 -8.94
C LEU A 557 -8.78 14.65 -7.54
N ILE A 558 -9.01 15.48 -6.52
CA ILE A 558 -9.28 15.04 -5.14
C ILE A 558 -10.77 14.69 -4.98
N PRO A 559 -11.13 13.44 -4.61
CA PRO A 559 -12.51 13.09 -4.31
C PRO A 559 -13.03 13.85 -3.09
N PRO A 560 -14.31 14.27 -3.09
CA PRO A 560 -14.93 14.98 -1.98
C PRO A 560 -14.84 14.16 -0.69
N ILE A 561 -14.64 14.85 0.43
CA ILE A 561 -14.51 14.22 1.75
C ILE A 561 -15.85 13.59 2.13
N LEU A 562 -15.85 12.28 2.34
CA LEU A 562 -16.98 11.57 2.95
C LEU A 562 -16.98 11.86 4.45
N GLU A 563 -17.76 12.87 4.86
CA GLU A 563 -18.03 13.11 6.28
C GLU A 563 -18.76 11.90 6.90
N PHE A 564 -18.48 11.60 8.16
CA PHE A 564 -19.17 10.52 8.89
C PHE A 564 -20.61 10.93 9.20
N ASP A 565 -21.53 10.61 8.30
CA ASP A 565 -22.97 10.68 8.56
C ASP A 565 -23.42 9.42 9.35
N PRO A 566 -23.82 9.54 10.63
CA PRO A 566 -24.32 8.42 11.43
C PRO A 566 -25.65 7.84 10.92
N ASN A 567 -26.29 8.47 9.93
CA ASN A 567 -27.44 7.92 9.22
C ASN A 567 -27.04 7.00 8.05
N GLN A 568 -25.81 7.08 7.55
CA GLN A 568 -25.31 6.31 6.39
C GLN A 568 -24.23 5.29 6.76
N ALA A 569 -23.56 5.44 7.90
CA ALA A 569 -22.54 4.51 8.38
C ALA A 569 -22.59 4.30 9.90
N CYS A 570 -21.94 3.24 10.37
CA CYS A 570 -21.79 2.91 11.78
C CYS A 570 -20.31 2.77 12.14
N LEU A 571 -19.90 3.33 13.27
CA LEU A 571 -18.61 3.00 13.89
C LEU A 571 -18.76 1.65 14.60
N PHE A 572 -18.12 0.61 14.07
CA PHE A 572 -18.00 -0.71 14.69
C PHE A 572 -16.72 -0.77 15.51
N SER A 573 -16.77 -1.39 16.69
CA SER A 573 -15.61 -1.58 17.57
C SER A 573 -15.55 -3.01 18.08
N PHE A 574 -14.38 -3.65 17.94
CA PHE A 574 -14.15 -5.02 18.40
C PHE A 574 -12.67 -5.23 18.72
N ASN A 575 -12.36 -5.93 19.81
CA ASN A 575 -10.99 -6.18 20.29
C ASN A 575 -10.09 -4.92 20.32
N ASN A 576 -10.65 -3.79 20.78
CA ASN A 576 -10.01 -2.45 20.81
C ASN A 576 -9.63 -1.84 19.44
N ARG A 577 -9.99 -2.48 18.33
CA ARG A 577 -9.93 -1.91 16.97
C ARG A 577 -11.28 -1.28 16.60
N GLU A 578 -11.26 -0.28 15.73
CA GLU A 578 -12.45 0.47 15.29
C GLU A 578 -12.47 0.56 13.76
N GLN A 579 -13.65 0.41 13.16
CA GLN A 579 -13.85 0.45 11.71
C GLN A 579 -15.21 1.08 11.38
N VAL A 580 -15.26 1.95 10.37
CA VAL A 580 -16.54 2.46 9.84
C VAL A 580 -17.11 1.45 8.84
N VAL A 581 -18.35 1.03 9.04
CA VAL A 581 -19.09 0.09 8.18
C VAL A 581 -20.36 0.74 7.62
N ASN A 582 -20.72 0.42 6.38
CA ASN A 582 -21.86 1.05 5.70
C ASN A 582 -23.20 0.59 6.27
N ARG A 583 -24.18 1.49 6.38
CA ARG A 583 -25.52 1.16 6.86
C ARG A 583 -26.41 0.68 5.71
N LEU A 584 -26.91 -0.55 5.81
CA LEU A 584 -27.91 -1.09 4.91
C LEU A 584 -29.25 -0.40 5.19
N VAL A 585 -29.86 0.16 4.14
CA VAL A 585 -31.21 0.72 4.19
C VAL A 585 -32.18 -0.34 3.69
N ILE A 586 -33.26 -0.58 4.44
CA ILE A 586 -34.23 -1.62 4.13
C ILE A 586 -34.88 -1.34 2.76
N ASN A 587 -34.95 -2.37 1.91
CA ASN A 587 -35.41 -2.36 0.52
C ASN A 587 -34.59 -1.49 -0.44
N VAL A 588 -33.36 -1.12 -0.07
CA VAL A 588 -32.39 -0.48 -0.98
C VAL A 588 -31.28 -1.48 -1.28
N VAL A 589 -30.94 -1.63 -2.56
CA VAL A 589 -29.77 -2.39 -2.99
C VAL A 589 -28.53 -1.53 -2.85
N GLN A 590 -27.47 -2.10 -2.26
CA GLN A 590 -26.12 -1.54 -2.31
C GLN A 590 -25.23 -2.47 -3.12
N SER A 591 -24.24 -1.91 -3.82
CA SER A 591 -23.22 -2.69 -4.52
C SER A 591 -21.82 -2.34 -4.02
N PHE A 592 -20.91 -3.31 -4.16
CA PHE A 592 -19.50 -3.21 -3.77
C PHE A 592 -18.68 -4.21 -4.58
N THR A 593 -17.36 -4.04 -4.59
CA THR A 593 -16.45 -4.99 -5.23
C THR A 593 -15.71 -5.83 -4.20
N PHE A 594 -15.40 -7.06 -4.60
CA PHE A 594 -14.37 -7.89 -3.98
C PHE A 594 -13.17 -7.99 -4.90
N ASN A 595 -11.97 -7.96 -4.32
CA ASN A 595 -10.72 -8.25 -5.02
C ASN A 595 -9.72 -8.92 -4.06
N ARG A 596 -8.52 -9.27 -4.53
CA ARG A 596 -7.46 -9.91 -3.71
C ARG A 596 -7.23 -9.23 -2.35
N ASP A 597 -7.29 -7.91 -2.30
CA ASP A 597 -6.93 -7.11 -1.12
C ASP A 597 -8.18 -6.76 -0.27
N ARG A 598 -9.38 -6.85 -0.87
CA ARG A 598 -10.69 -6.65 -0.26
C ARG A 598 -11.59 -7.86 -0.48
N PHE A 599 -11.31 -8.94 0.26
CA PHE A 599 -12.11 -10.17 0.28
C PHE A 599 -13.12 -10.22 1.44
N VAL A 600 -13.22 -9.16 2.25
CA VAL A 600 -14.23 -8.99 3.32
C VAL A 600 -14.81 -7.58 3.23
N ASN A 601 -16.12 -7.44 3.49
CA ASN A 601 -16.79 -6.15 3.59
C ASN A 601 -17.85 -6.18 4.71
N GLY A 602 -17.84 -5.15 5.56
CA GLY A 602 -18.71 -5.03 6.72
C GLY A 602 -19.84 -4.01 6.52
N PHE A 603 -21.01 -4.33 7.05
CA PHE A 603 -22.20 -3.49 7.05
C PHE A 603 -22.89 -3.51 8.41
N CYS A 604 -23.76 -2.53 8.66
CA CYS A 604 -24.68 -2.51 9.80
C CYS A 604 -26.14 -2.33 9.37
N PHE A 605 -27.08 -2.75 10.21
CA PHE A 605 -28.47 -2.28 10.14
C PHE A 605 -29.07 -2.17 11.54
N ASP A 606 -30.15 -1.41 11.69
CA ASP A 606 -30.90 -1.32 12.93
C ASP A 606 -32.15 -2.21 12.83
N GLY A 607 -32.33 -3.11 13.80
CA GLY A 607 -33.44 -4.06 13.85
C GLY A 607 -34.33 -3.85 15.08
N GLU A 608 -35.62 -4.14 14.95
CA GLU A 608 -36.59 -4.06 16.04
C GLU A 608 -36.92 -5.45 16.59
N VAL A 609 -37.09 -5.57 17.92
CA VAL A 609 -37.38 -6.84 18.58
C VAL A 609 -38.62 -7.53 17.97
N GLY A 610 -38.47 -8.82 17.63
CA GLY A 610 -39.55 -9.63 17.07
C GLY A 610 -39.83 -9.41 15.58
N ARG A 611 -39.14 -8.48 14.91
CA ARG A 611 -39.17 -8.39 13.44
C ARG A 611 -38.31 -9.48 12.80
N THR A 612 -38.68 -9.87 11.59
CA THR A 612 -38.00 -10.89 10.79
C THR A 612 -37.54 -10.30 9.45
N TYR A 613 -36.27 -10.47 9.14
CA TYR A 613 -35.65 -9.91 7.94
C TYR A 613 -35.24 -11.02 6.94
N LYS A 614 -35.15 -10.64 5.66
CA LYS A 614 -34.44 -11.37 4.61
C LYS A 614 -33.22 -10.56 4.20
N LEU A 615 -32.07 -11.22 4.04
CA LEU A 615 -30.86 -10.65 3.49
C LEU A 615 -30.42 -11.48 2.27
N GLU A 616 -30.18 -10.81 1.15
CA GLU A 616 -29.64 -11.43 -0.06
C GLU A 616 -28.32 -10.79 -0.46
N VAL A 617 -27.37 -11.62 -0.90
CA VAL A 617 -26.05 -11.21 -1.40
C VAL A 617 -25.76 -11.97 -2.69
N LEU A 618 -25.52 -11.24 -3.77
CA LEU A 618 -25.35 -11.78 -5.12
C LEU A 618 -24.06 -11.26 -5.75
N ALA A 619 -23.09 -12.14 -6.00
CA ALA A 619 -22.02 -11.81 -6.96
C ALA A 619 -22.60 -11.92 -8.38
N PHE A 620 -22.83 -10.79 -9.03
CA PHE A 620 -23.48 -10.75 -10.36
C PHE A 620 -22.47 -10.70 -11.51
N ARG A 621 -21.21 -10.33 -11.22
CA ARG A 621 -20.07 -10.42 -12.15
C ARG A 621 -18.82 -10.89 -11.41
N GLY A 622 -17.91 -11.55 -12.13
CA GLY A 622 -16.66 -12.08 -11.58
C GLY A 622 -16.78 -13.47 -10.95
N ASN A 623 -15.85 -13.81 -10.07
CA ASN A 623 -15.67 -15.18 -9.55
C ASN A 623 -15.99 -15.38 -8.05
N ALA A 624 -16.53 -14.38 -7.35
CA ALA A 624 -16.77 -14.46 -5.91
C ALA A 624 -17.87 -15.47 -5.51
N ARG A 625 -17.65 -16.15 -4.39
CA ARG A 625 -18.57 -17.08 -3.71
C ARG A 625 -18.83 -16.56 -2.29
N PRO A 626 -19.75 -15.59 -2.14
CA PRO A 626 -19.93 -14.91 -0.88
C PRO A 626 -20.36 -15.85 0.26
N ARG A 627 -19.78 -15.61 1.44
CA ARG A 627 -20.20 -16.12 2.75
C ARG A 627 -20.73 -14.93 3.55
N VAL A 628 -21.87 -15.11 4.21
CA VAL A 628 -22.61 -14.03 4.87
C VAL A 628 -22.92 -14.45 6.29
N SER A 629 -22.60 -13.60 7.26
CA SER A 629 -22.96 -13.79 8.66
C SER A 629 -23.58 -12.53 9.25
N VAL A 630 -24.63 -12.70 10.05
CA VAL A 630 -25.32 -11.64 10.77
C VAL A 630 -25.21 -11.90 12.27
N SER A 631 -24.84 -10.90 13.05
CA SER A 631 -24.69 -10.96 14.51
C SER A 631 -25.17 -9.68 15.20
N THR A 632 -25.34 -9.72 16.52
CA THR A 632 -25.58 -8.53 17.34
C THR A 632 -24.36 -7.60 17.31
N PHE A 633 -24.54 -6.30 17.10
CA PHE A 633 -23.41 -5.37 16.90
C PHE A 633 -22.50 -5.26 18.14
N ASP A 634 -23.09 -5.27 19.34
CA ASP A 634 -22.36 -5.20 20.62
C ASP A 634 -21.70 -6.55 21.03
N ASN A 635 -22.04 -7.64 20.34
CA ASN A 635 -21.43 -8.95 20.52
C ASN A 635 -21.33 -9.67 19.17
N PRO A 636 -20.30 -9.36 18.36
CA PRO A 636 -20.25 -9.77 16.95
C PRO A 636 -19.95 -11.26 16.75
N THR A 637 -19.55 -11.99 17.80
CA THR A 637 -19.38 -13.46 17.76
C THR A 637 -20.68 -14.23 18.01
N ASN A 638 -21.74 -13.54 18.46
CA ASN A 638 -23.07 -14.10 18.63
C ASN A 638 -23.86 -14.03 17.31
N PHE A 639 -23.59 -15.00 16.42
CA PHE A 639 -24.23 -15.11 15.10
C PHE A 639 -25.70 -15.53 15.23
N ILE A 640 -26.60 -14.75 14.62
CA ILE A 640 -28.04 -15.02 14.54
C ILE A 640 -28.47 -15.61 13.18
N ALA A 641 -27.65 -15.46 12.14
CA ALA A 641 -27.81 -16.12 10.85
C ALA A 641 -26.46 -16.25 10.13
N VAL A 642 -26.21 -17.36 9.45
CA VAL A 642 -25.00 -17.60 8.63
C VAL A 642 -25.39 -18.39 7.38
N GLY A 643 -24.75 -18.11 6.25
CA GLY A 643 -24.91 -18.87 5.01
C GLY A 643 -23.78 -18.61 4.01
N SER A 644 -23.70 -19.46 3.00
CA SER A 644 -22.65 -19.41 1.98
C SER A 644 -23.19 -19.77 0.60
N ALA A 645 -22.56 -19.21 -0.43
CA ALA A 645 -22.77 -19.66 -1.80
C ALA A 645 -22.27 -21.11 -1.96
N SER A 646 -22.93 -21.91 -2.80
CA SER A 646 -22.41 -23.21 -3.21
C SER A 646 -21.49 -23.06 -4.41
N SER A 647 -20.72 -24.10 -4.74
CA SER A 647 -19.78 -24.10 -5.88
C SER A 647 -20.40 -23.69 -7.23
N GLU A 648 -21.70 -23.95 -7.40
CA GLU A 648 -22.50 -23.67 -8.62
C GLU A 648 -23.33 -22.38 -8.54
N ARG A 649 -23.27 -21.61 -7.44
CA ARG A 649 -24.14 -20.44 -7.20
C ARG A 649 -23.34 -19.22 -6.78
N THR A 650 -23.85 -18.04 -7.09
CA THR A 650 -23.30 -16.75 -6.61
C THR A 650 -24.25 -15.97 -5.70
N LEU A 651 -25.46 -16.50 -5.46
CA LEU A 651 -26.49 -15.95 -4.58
C LEU A 651 -26.49 -16.65 -3.22
N VAL A 652 -26.44 -15.87 -2.14
CA VAL A 652 -26.79 -16.26 -0.78
C VAL A 652 -28.12 -15.61 -0.41
N THR A 653 -29.04 -16.39 0.17
CA THR A 653 -30.30 -15.90 0.72
C THR A 653 -30.42 -16.36 2.17
N LEU A 654 -30.45 -15.41 3.11
CA LEU A 654 -30.75 -15.63 4.52
C LEU A 654 -32.17 -15.12 4.80
N SER A 655 -33.11 -16.02 5.04
CA SER A 655 -34.52 -15.69 5.33
C SER A 655 -34.84 -15.91 6.80
N ASN A 656 -35.87 -15.22 7.30
CA ASN A 656 -36.39 -15.34 8.68
C ASN A 656 -35.35 -14.97 9.76
N ILE A 657 -34.48 -14.01 9.48
CA ILE A 657 -33.51 -13.47 10.45
C ILE A 657 -34.30 -12.72 11.52
N LEU A 658 -34.55 -13.37 12.66
CA LEU A 658 -35.27 -12.79 13.79
C LEU A 658 -34.34 -11.85 14.57
N ALA A 659 -34.79 -10.63 14.83
CA ALA A 659 -34.10 -9.71 15.74
C ALA A 659 -34.48 -10.02 17.21
N PRO A 660 -33.57 -10.57 18.05
CA PRO A 660 -33.86 -10.89 19.46
C PRO A 660 -34.06 -9.67 20.35
N SER A 661 -33.58 -8.49 19.94
CA SER A 661 -33.70 -7.22 20.66
C SER A 661 -33.79 -6.04 19.70
N THR A 662 -34.36 -4.91 20.16
CA THR A 662 -34.27 -3.66 19.40
C THR A 662 -32.87 -3.09 19.58
N GLY A 663 -32.15 -2.90 18.49
CA GLY A 663 -30.74 -2.51 18.51
C GLY A 663 -30.06 -2.64 17.15
N ARG A 664 -28.74 -2.54 17.15
CA ARG A 664 -27.92 -2.63 15.94
C ARG A 664 -27.42 -4.05 15.69
N TYR A 665 -27.34 -4.41 14.42
CA TYR A 665 -26.85 -5.69 13.94
C TYR A 665 -25.69 -5.47 12.98
N LEU A 666 -24.69 -6.34 13.05
CA LEU A 666 -23.55 -6.41 12.14
C LEU A 666 -23.85 -7.43 11.05
N VAL A 667 -23.50 -7.11 9.81
CA VAL A 667 -23.48 -8.03 8.68
C VAL A 667 -22.06 -8.05 8.12
N ILE A 668 -21.47 -9.24 8.03
CA ILE A 668 -20.18 -9.44 7.35
C ILE A 668 -20.45 -10.25 6.09
N VAL A 669 -19.96 -9.75 4.96
CA VAL A 669 -19.80 -10.53 3.73
C VAL A 669 -18.32 -10.82 3.55
N SER A 670 -17.95 -12.06 3.21
CA SER A 670 -16.58 -12.46 2.92
C SER A 670 -16.51 -13.43 1.75
N ASP A 671 -15.35 -13.55 1.12
CA ASP A 671 -14.96 -14.70 0.31
C ASP A 671 -13.69 -15.29 0.95
N LEU A 672 -13.72 -16.59 1.22
CA LEU A 672 -12.67 -17.31 1.94
C LEU A 672 -12.31 -18.61 1.22
N GLU A 673 -12.55 -18.68 -0.10
CA GLU A 673 -12.14 -19.82 -0.92
C GLU A 673 -10.81 -19.57 -1.60
N ASP A 674 -9.84 -20.44 -1.29
CA ASP A 674 -8.58 -20.55 -2.00
C ASP A 674 -8.82 -20.93 -3.47
N ARG A 675 -8.07 -20.31 -4.39
CA ARG A 675 -8.40 -20.26 -5.81
C ARG A 675 -7.18 -19.94 -6.70
N PRO A 676 -7.03 -20.61 -7.86
CA PRO A 676 -5.91 -20.38 -8.78
C PRO A 676 -6.04 -19.10 -9.62
N VAL A 677 -7.19 -18.43 -9.59
CA VAL A 677 -7.46 -17.16 -10.29
C VAL A 677 -7.73 -16.09 -9.23
N PRO A 678 -7.10 -14.89 -9.30
CA PRO A 678 -7.35 -13.82 -8.35
C PRO A 678 -8.85 -13.53 -8.16
N LEU A 679 -9.23 -13.21 -6.91
CA LEU A 679 -10.57 -12.70 -6.63
C LEU A 679 -10.76 -11.36 -7.34
N ASP A 680 -11.82 -11.24 -8.12
CA ASP A 680 -12.33 -10.01 -8.74
C ASP A 680 -13.82 -10.18 -9.02
N SER A 681 -14.67 -9.27 -8.51
CA SER A 681 -16.13 -9.39 -8.58
C SER A 681 -16.89 -8.12 -8.25
N GLU A 682 -18.04 -7.93 -8.92
CA GLU A 682 -19.10 -7.01 -8.49
C GLU A 682 -20.17 -7.78 -7.70
N ILE A 683 -20.50 -7.30 -6.50
CA ILE A 683 -21.43 -7.91 -5.55
C ILE A 683 -22.54 -6.92 -5.19
N ALA A 684 -23.77 -7.41 -5.11
CA ALA A 684 -24.95 -6.69 -4.65
C ALA A 684 -25.43 -7.26 -3.32
N ILE A 685 -25.99 -6.39 -2.46
CA ILE A 685 -26.61 -6.76 -1.17
C ILE A 685 -27.96 -6.06 -1.02
N LEU A 686 -28.96 -6.79 -0.51
CA LEU A 686 -30.33 -6.33 -0.30
C LEU A 686 -30.86 -6.85 1.05
N LEU A 687 -31.22 -5.93 1.94
CA LEU A 687 -31.92 -6.22 3.20
C LEU A 687 -33.40 -5.86 3.06
N THR A 688 -34.30 -6.77 3.43
CA THR A 688 -35.75 -6.59 3.35
C THR A 688 -36.42 -7.01 4.65
N ASP A 689 -37.34 -6.20 5.15
CA ASP A 689 -38.24 -6.59 6.25
C ASP A 689 -39.34 -7.50 5.68
N ILE A 690 -39.50 -8.70 6.26
CA ILE A 690 -40.51 -9.69 5.89
C ILE A 690 -41.50 -9.97 7.04
N THR A 691 -41.53 -9.10 8.06
CA THR A 691 -42.39 -9.26 9.23
C THR A 691 -43.87 -9.33 8.83
N GLY A 692 -44.52 -10.46 9.14
CA GLY A 692 -45.92 -10.71 8.81
C GLY A 692 -46.21 -11.09 7.35
N VAL A 693 -45.19 -11.27 6.51
CA VAL A 693 -45.37 -11.69 5.12
C VAL A 693 -45.81 -13.16 5.04
N THR A 694 -46.97 -13.39 4.42
CA THR A 694 -47.56 -14.73 4.21
C THR A 694 -47.36 -15.28 2.79
N SER A 695 -46.79 -14.49 1.87
CA SER A 695 -46.46 -14.90 0.50
C SER A 695 -45.20 -14.21 0.02
N PHE A 696 -44.20 -15.00 -0.40
CA PHE A 696 -42.92 -14.49 -0.87
C PHE A 696 -42.96 -13.92 -2.30
N ALA A 697 -44.07 -14.10 -3.04
CA ALA A 697 -44.20 -13.69 -4.44
C ALA A 697 -44.15 -12.17 -4.69
N SER A 698 -44.26 -11.35 -3.63
CA SER A 698 -44.16 -9.89 -3.68
C SER A 698 -42.99 -9.32 -2.87
N VAL A 699 -42.09 -10.18 -2.38
CA VAL A 699 -40.92 -9.76 -1.58
C VAL A 699 -39.78 -9.41 -2.55
N PRO A 700 -39.18 -8.20 -2.44
CA PRO A 700 -38.03 -7.81 -3.27
C PRO A 700 -36.92 -8.86 -3.26
N ASN A 701 -36.39 -9.23 -4.44
CA ASN A 701 -35.28 -10.17 -4.54
C ASN A 701 -34.26 -9.78 -5.61
N LEU A 702 -32.99 -10.08 -5.34
CA LEU A 702 -31.90 -9.92 -6.30
C LEU A 702 -31.99 -10.98 -7.40
N SER A 703 -31.67 -10.60 -8.63
CA SER A 703 -31.46 -11.49 -9.78
C SER A 703 -30.53 -10.83 -10.79
N ILE A 704 -30.08 -11.60 -11.78
CA ILE A 704 -29.40 -11.11 -12.98
C ILE A 704 -30.41 -11.15 -14.14
N ASP A 705 -30.32 -10.22 -15.09
CA ASP A 705 -31.03 -10.28 -16.37
C ASP A 705 -30.29 -11.14 -17.43
N ALA A 706 -30.88 -11.32 -18.60
CA ALA A 706 -30.28 -12.07 -19.70
C ALA A 706 -29.06 -11.38 -20.37
N ALA A 707 -28.68 -10.18 -19.92
CA ALA A 707 -27.56 -9.40 -20.42
C ALA A 707 -26.44 -9.21 -19.36
N GLY A 708 -26.53 -9.87 -18.20
CA GLY A 708 -25.50 -9.81 -17.14
C GLY A 708 -25.59 -8.57 -16.25
N ASN A 709 -26.77 -7.95 -16.16
CA ASN A 709 -27.03 -6.80 -15.29
C ASN A 709 -27.83 -7.20 -14.05
N LEU A 710 -27.55 -6.50 -12.95
CA LEU A 710 -28.27 -6.64 -11.69
C LEU A 710 -29.71 -6.09 -11.80
N ILE A 711 -30.69 -6.88 -11.38
CA ILE A 711 -32.11 -6.47 -11.33
C ILE A 711 -32.74 -6.82 -9.98
N VAL A 712 -33.83 -6.12 -9.65
CA VAL A 712 -34.65 -6.36 -8.46
C VAL A 712 -36.06 -6.77 -8.90
N ALA A 713 -36.40 -8.04 -8.68
CA ALA A 713 -37.76 -8.54 -8.75
C ALA A 713 -38.51 -8.20 -7.44
N PRO A 714 -39.86 -8.28 -7.33
CA PRO A 714 -40.79 -9.09 -8.10
C PRO A 714 -41.11 -8.53 -9.50
N VAL A 715 -40.69 -9.27 -10.54
CA VAL A 715 -41.25 -9.11 -11.90
C VAL A 715 -42.39 -10.12 -12.05
N PRO A 716 -43.62 -9.70 -12.38
CA PRO A 716 -44.66 -10.65 -12.74
C PRO A 716 -44.27 -11.36 -14.05
N ASN A 717 -44.14 -12.69 -13.98
CA ASN A 717 -44.06 -13.63 -15.11
C ASN A 717 -43.01 -13.34 -16.21
N SER A 718 -41.75 -13.08 -15.83
CA SER A 718 -40.61 -13.16 -16.77
C SER A 718 -39.97 -14.55 -16.78
N SER A 719 -40.47 -15.45 -17.64
CA SER A 719 -39.77 -16.71 -17.97
C SER A 719 -38.49 -16.41 -18.74
N GLY A 720 -37.32 -16.55 -18.10
CA GLY A 720 -36.04 -16.04 -18.63
C GLY A 720 -34.83 -16.97 -18.49
N VAL A 721 -35.01 -18.23 -18.08
CA VAL A 721 -33.95 -19.26 -18.03
C VAL A 721 -34.33 -20.42 -18.96
N PRO A 722 -33.40 -20.96 -19.77
CA PRO A 722 -33.69 -22.09 -20.67
C PRO A 722 -34.29 -23.29 -19.94
N GLY A 723 -35.35 -23.87 -20.53
CA GLY A 723 -36.32 -24.67 -19.78
C GLY A 723 -35.85 -26.05 -19.32
N ALA A 724 -36.17 -26.37 -18.06
CA ALA A 724 -36.30 -27.75 -17.61
C ALA A 724 -37.58 -28.38 -18.22
N PRO A 725 -37.51 -29.54 -18.90
CA PRO A 725 -38.70 -30.15 -19.51
C PRO A 725 -39.61 -30.86 -18.48
N GLY A 726 -40.92 -30.66 -18.60
CA GLY A 726 -41.90 -31.72 -18.29
C GLY A 726 -42.47 -31.79 -16.87
N ALA A 727 -43.09 -30.73 -16.37
CA ALA A 727 -44.06 -30.86 -15.27
C ALA A 727 -45.43 -31.32 -15.80
N ILE A 728 -45.70 -32.63 -15.80
CA ILE A 728 -47.04 -33.21 -15.98
C ILE A 728 -47.55 -33.69 -14.62
N SER A 729 -48.77 -33.30 -14.26
CA SER A 729 -49.38 -33.60 -12.96
C SER A 729 -50.24 -34.87 -12.99
N THR A 730 -49.89 -35.88 -12.18
CA THR A 730 -50.80 -36.89 -11.62
C THR A 730 -50.16 -37.54 -10.38
N PRO A 731 -50.95 -38.14 -9.45
CA PRO A 731 -50.46 -38.43 -8.10
C PRO A 731 -50.00 -39.89 -7.87
N GLY A 732 -48.96 -40.06 -7.04
CA GLY A 732 -48.67 -41.30 -6.33
C GLY A 732 -47.25 -41.87 -6.53
N VAL A 733 -46.82 -42.69 -5.57
CA VAL A 733 -45.48 -43.31 -5.42
C VAL A 733 -44.38 -42.29 -5.09
N GLY A 734 -43.54 -42.59 -4.09
CA GLY A 734 -42.57 -41.65 -3.53
C GLY A 734 -41.16 -42.23 -3.38
N THR A 735 -40.16 -41.35 -3.47
CA THR A 735 -38.72 -41.57 -3.29
C THR A 735 -38.10 -40.29 -2.66
N PRO A 736 -36.87 -40.33 -2.11
CA PRO A 736 -36.65 -40.50 -0.68
C PRO A 736 -36.55 -39.17 0.08
N ALA A 737 -36.70 -39.22 1.41
CA ALA A 737 -36.49 -38.06 2.27
C ALA A 737 -35.01 -37.65 2.34
N THR A 738 -34.73 -36.35 2.26
CA THR A 738 -33.42 -35.79 2.63
C THR A 738 -33.25 -35.86 4.15
N PHE A 739 -32.50 -36.85 4.64
CA PHE A 739 -32.29 -37.02 6.08
C PHE A 739 -31.45 -35.87 6.67
N PHE A 740 -31.91 -35.34 7.80
CA PHE A 740 -31.30 -34.23 8.54
C PHE A 740 -30.80 -34.74 9.89
N CYS A 741 -29.59 -34.32 10.31
CA CYS A 741 -29.10 -34.61 11.65
C CYS A 741 -29.94 -33.83 12.68
N PRO A 742 -30.65 -34.48 13.62
CA PRO A 742 -31.50 -33.77 14.57
C PRO A 742 -30.70 -33.01 15.63
N ASN A 743 -29.49 -33.49 15.94
CA ASN A 743 -28.55 -32.88 16.89
C ASN A 743 -27.15 -33.49 16.69
N VAL A 744 -26.15 -32.64 16.45
CA VAL A 744 -24.74 -33.02 16.26
C VAL A 744 -24.01 -33.50 17.52
N THR A 745 -24.72 -33.65 18.65
CA THR A 745 -24.18 -34.18 19.92
C THR A 745 -24.72 -35.57 20.28
N TYR A 746 -25.59 -36.17 19.46
CA TYR A 746 -26.14 -37.50 19.74
C TYR A 746 -25.12 -38.61 19.46
N THR A 747 -25.14 -39.66 20.29
CA THR A 747 -24.41 -40.92 20.09
C THR A 747 -25.19 -41.90 19.21
N CYS A 748 -24.52 -42.94 18.68
CA CYS A 748 -25.15 -44.01 17.89
C CYS A 748 -26.36 -44.65 18.58
N ALA A 749 -26.29 -44.89 19.89
CA ALA A 749 -27.41 -45.46 20.65
C ALA A 749 -28.59 -44.49 20.79
N GLN A 750 -28.33 -43.18 20.88
CA GLN A 750 -29.39 -42.16 20.91
C GLN A 750 -30.03 -41.95 19.53
N LEU A 751 -29.25 -42.02 18.44
CA LEU A 751 -29.77 -42.03 17.07
C LEU A 751 -30.64 -43.28 16.81
N GLN A 752 -30.22 -44.45 17.29
CA GLN A 752 -31.05 -45.67 17.21
C GLN A 752 -32.35 -45.54 18.03
N ALA A 753 -32.28 -44.97 19.24
CA ALA A 753 -33.44 -44.81 20.13
C ALA A 753 -34.55 -43.88 19.57
N ILE A 754 -34.22 -42.96 18.67
CA ILE A 754 -35.20 -42.13 17.95
C ILE A 754 -35.65 -42.72 16.60
N GLY A 755 -35.21 -43.95 16.26
CA GLY A 755 -35.53 -44.59 14.98
C GLY A 755 -34.69 -44.12 13.79
N GLY A 756 -33.51 -43.56 14.03
CA GLY A 756 -32.59 -43.13 12.98
C GLY A 756 -31.97 -44.31 12.21
N ASN A 757 -31.56 -44.04 10.96
CA ASN A 757 -30.93 -44.99 10.04
C ASN A 757 -29.48 -44.58 9.73
N CYS A 758 -28.79 -45.38 8.90
CA CYS A 758 -27.41 -45.08 8.46
C CYS A 758 -27.27 -43.70 7.79
N ASP A 759 -28.24 -43.29 6.97
CA ASP A 759 -28.20 -42.00 6.28
C ASP A 759 -28.31 -40.81 7.23
N MET A 760 -29.11 -40.95 8.29
CA MET A 760 -29.22 -39.97 9.38
C MET A 760 -27.96 -39.91 10.25
N ALA A 761 -27.26 -41.04 10.44
CA ALA A 761 -25.94 -41.06 11.07
C ALA A 761 -24.87 -40.39 10.19
N ARG A 762 -24.87 -40.65 8.87
CA ARG A 762 -24.01 -39.95 7.89
C ARG A 762 -24.28 -38.45 7.85
N ALA A 763 -25.54 -38.03 7.89
CA ALA A 763 -25.90 -36.62 7.99
C ALA A 763 -25.34 -35.95 9.27
N CYS A 764 -25.23 -36.68 10.38
CA CYS A 764 -24.61 -36.15 11.60
C CYS A 764 -23.07 -36.11 11.53
N LEU A 765 -22.42 -37.14 10.96
CA LEU A 765 -20.97 -37.13 10.74
C LEU A 765 -20.55 -35.98 9.80
N ALA A 766 -21.29 -35.79 8.71
CA ALA A 766 -21.08 -34.68 7.75
C ALA A 766 -21.34 -33.28 8.34
N GLN A 767 -22.08 -33.19 9.45
CA GLN A 767 -22.25 -31.96 10.24
C GLN A 767 -21.25 -31.85 11.41
N GLY A 768 -20.18 -32.67 11.41
CA GLY A 768 -19.05 -32.56 12.33
C GLY A 768 -19.11 -33.45 13.57
N ASN A 769 -20.09 -34.35 13.71
CA ASN A 769 -20.15 -35.29 14.84
C ASN A 769 -19.22 -36.49 14.63
N THR A 770 -17.91 -36.27 14.77
CA THR A 770 -16.87 -37.30 14.65
C THR A 770 -16.92 -38.37 15.76
N SER A 771 -17.72 -38.18 16.81
CA SER A 771 -17.91 -39.21 17.85
C SER A 771 -18.73 -40.42 17.39
N LEU A 772 -19.33 -40.35 16.19
CA LEU A 772 -20.05 -41.47 15.57
C LEU A 772 -19.12 -42.43 14.81
N ASP A 773 -17.92 -41.97 14.45
CA ASP A 773 -16.88 -42.69 13.69
C ASP A 773 -15.68 -42.91 14.63
N GLN A 774 -15.85 -43.88 15.54
CA GLN A 774 -14.88 -44.27 16.56
C GLN A 774 -14.74 -45.80 16.58
N ASP A 775 -14.20 -46.36 15.49
CA ASP A 775 -13.84 -47.76 15.37
C ASP A 775 -12.43 -48.04 15.92
N THR A 776 -11.93 -49.27 15.74
CA THR A 776 -10.56 -49.66 16.16
C THR A 776 -9.53 -49.59 15.02
N THR A 777 -9.90 -49.00 13.89
CA THR A 777 -9.05 -48.62 12.77
C THR A 777 -9.09 -47.09 12.59
N PRO A 778 -8.28 -46.47 11.71
CA PRO A 778 -8.26 -45.02 11.58
C PRO A 778 -9.49 -44.51 10.80
N ASN A 779 -10.50 -43.97 11.51
CA ASN A 779 -11.61 -43.14 11.00
C ASN A 779 -12.01 -43.44 9.55
N ASN A 780 -12.68 -44.57 9.35
CA ASN A 780 -13.02 -45.05 8.02
C ASN A 780 -14.19 -44.28 7.36
N GLY A 781 -14.84 -43.37 8.10
CA GLY A 781 -15.91 -42.51 7.60
C GLY A 781 -17.31 -43.13 7.63
N ILE A 782 -17.47 -44.31 8.24
CA ILE A 782 -18.76 -45.03 8.34
C ILE A 782 -19.30 -44.92 9.78
N PRO A 783 -20.16 -43.92 10.06
CA PRO A 783 -20.63 -43.68 11.41
C PRO A 783 -21.53 -44.81 11.90
N CYS A 784 -21.35 -45.24 13.14
CA CYS A 784 -22.20 -46.26 13.77
C CYS A 784 -22.23 -47.61 13.04
N GLU A 785 -21.13 -47.99 12.39
CA GLU A 785 -20.91 -49.31 11.75
C GLU A 785 -21.51 -50.49 12.54
N ASN A 786 -21.27 -50.55 13.86
CA ASN A 786 -21.69 -51.66 14.72
C ASN A 786 -23.19 -51.69 15.09
N ILE A 787 -23.98 -50.68 14.71
CA ILE A 787 -25.39 -50.52 15.17
C ILE A 787 -26.35 -50.09 14.05
N LEU A 788 -25.97 -49.11 13.23
CA LEU A 788 -26.84 -48.47 12.22
C LEU A 788 -26.37 -48.66 10.78
N CYS A 789 -25.07 -48.75 10.55
CA CYS A 789 -24.46 -48.89 9.21
C CYS A 789 -23.83 -50.29 9.00
N THR A 790 -24.43 -51.34 9.54
CA THR A 790 -23.90 -52.71 9.60
C THR A 790 -23.78 -53.45 8.26
N SER A 791 -24.19 -52.83 7.13
CA SER A 791 -24.24 -53.51 5.82
C SER A 791 -24.31 -52.55 4.61
N ASP A 792 -23.50 -51.48 4.57
CA ASP A 792 -23.48 -50.58 3.41
C ASP A 792 -22.69 -51.19 2.22
N PRO A 793 -23.25 -51.26 0.98
CA PRO A 793 -22.55 -51.84 -0.17
C PRO A 793 -21.37 -51.03 -0.71
N ASN A 794 -21.21 -49.75 -0.32
CA ASN A 794 -20.21 -48.85 -0.91
C ASN A 794 -18.78 -49.02 -0.34
N ALA A 795 -18.53 -50.07 0.46
CA ALA A 795 -17.22 -50.34 1.08
C ALA A 795 -16.16 -50.94 0.12
N GLN A 796 -16.30 -50.76 -1.20
CA GLN A 796 -15.32 -51.12 -2.22
C GLN A 796 -15.27 -50.07 -3.34
N PHE A 797 -14.07 -49.85 -3.90
CA PHE A 797 -13.67 -48.75 -4.81
C PHE A 797 -13.50 -47.40 -4.08
N ASP A 798 -12.31 -47.06 -3.60
CA ASP A 798 -11.24 -46.63 -4.51
C ASP A 798 -9.82 -47.10 -4.14
N PHE A 799 -9.02 -47.40 -5.15
CA PHE A 799 -7.60 -47.78 -5.08
C PHE A 799 -6.96 -47.50 -6.45
N ASN A 800 -6.49 -46.27 -6.71
CA ASN A 800 -5.36 -45.96 -7.62
C ASN A 800 -5.11 -44.43 -7.77
N SER A 801 -4.34 -43.84 -6.86
CA SER A 801 -3.30 -42.82 -7.16
C SER A 801 -2.63 -42.37 -5.86
N GLY A 802 -1.32 -42.07 -5.81
CA GLY A 802 -0.31 -42.19 -6.86
C GLY A 802 0.75 -41.08 -6.74
N ASP A 803 1.81 -41.33 -5.97
CA ASP A 803 2.88 -40.42 -5.54
C ASP A 803 3.17 -39.18 -6.42
N ARG A 804 3.10 -37.99 -5.79
CA ARG A 804 4.26 -37.09 -5.61
C ARG A 804 3.98 -35.93 -4.65
#